data_AF-A0A3S0ZD83-F1
#
_entry.id   AF-A0A3S0ZD83-F1
#
_cell.length_a   1.000
_cell.length_b   1.000
_cell.length_c   1.000
_cell.angle_alpha   90.00
_cell.angle_beta   90.00
_cell.angle_gamma   90.00
#
_symmetry.space_group_name_H-M   'P 1'
#
loop_
_entity.id
_entity.type
_entity.pdbx_description
1 polymer ?
#
loop_
_entity_poly.entity_id
_entity_poly.type
_entity_poly.pdbx_seq_one_letter_code
_entity_poly.pdbx_strand_id
1 'polypeptide(L)'
;MDKADESGELTEANIDTFRIQFTNFVRDYCGSALNSSTITIQKKERIIKYLKDCKSEPSARFRFWVRSKGFRIVQITDEESILAVPSKTNDPNDPQALFRRVPIIDEFFDIIYAAHCENGHVGQAQTFSAVKAMYAMIPRIMIIRFIEMCPQCSTSHIYMAKRRRQTAQQGVFITPDKLTGANPFGDVKRDSDQMQDDTFDAAEDVNDEDNQQDMANTLSELLSVKMAGPDLEGDAAQVKMEDLSSDPPPGTLAFSCHLCKHMFTKRKALQKHILSHQDYRPSVPLQKISPQSRKRRLNVEFASSFLEPSPRRMRAVRKRVILDVNSSPSTAQAIFLAASRPDIELMAINCVAGPLTVLNACENTLRVLKACGREDVHVCRGAEKSLLGLAGRLDNLPGSVWSTKFNGHIQAEHSVSSLIRCVNENPGEISLVCLGPLTNLALALRLDPLIATNLRELIIVGGNIEGQGNVSSCSEQNFLFDPEAAHIVLQEVQDATILPFEVSQRHSIPFKQFSTWLNTGTDISNFLIESVTQEDLQQQAKVGVASPEVFAIAMIIDPSIVLEREKIFVTVELKGDHSRGLMVVDRMGHLGKPENMFVLKNLDLSKTQALFGALFVIEPVASATVLPVSAPQTSRTIVCLTGSGGVTREHTPVLFKDAKVTIL
;
A
#
# COMPACT_ATOMS: atom_id res chain seq x y z
N MET A 1 -0.84 0.64 47.09
CA MET A 1 -1.42 -0.04 48.27
C MET A 1 -2.90 0.27 48.23
N ASP A 2 -3.72 -0.71 47.86
CA ASP A 2 -4.81 -1.22 48.71
C ASP A 2 -5.14 -2.64 48.22
N LYS A 3 -5.39 -3.53 49.18
CA LYS A 3 -5.45 -4.98 49.01
C LYS A 3 -6.71 -5.38 48.24
N ALA A 4 -6.56 -6.22 47.23
CA ALA A 4 -7.68 -6.96 46.65
C ALA A 4 -8.08 -8.07 47.65
N ASP A 5 -9.36 -8.09 48.01
CA ASP A 5 -9.96 -9.14 48.84
C ASP A 5 -10.03 -10.47 48.08
N GLU A 6 -9.79 -11.57 48.79
CA GLU A 6 -9.62 -12.95 48.29
C GLU A 6 -10.94 -13.66 47.92
N SER A 7 -12.00 -12.95 47.55
CA SER A 7 -13.28 -13.55 47.13
C SER A 7 -13.52 -13.61 45.62
N GLY A 8 -12.63 -13.08 44.78
CA GLY A 8 -12.76 -13.16 43.32
C GLY A 8 -13.98 -12.43 42.72
N GLU A 9 -14.78 -11.74 43.54
CA GLU A 9 -15.89 -10.91 43.10
C GLU A 9 -15.40 -9.50 42.77
N LEU A 10 -15.77 -9.01 41.59
CA LEU A 10 -15.50 -7.65 41.16
C LEU A 10 -16.31 -6.68 42.02
N THR A 11 -15.65 -5.81 42.79
CA THR A 11 -16.33 -4.69 43.47
C THR A 11 -16.95 -3.74 42.43
N GLU A 12 -18.08 -3.10 42.75
CA GLU A 12 -18.76 -2.13 41.86
C GLU A 12 -17.78 -1.06 41.33
N ALA A 13 -16.87 -0.58 42.20
CA ALA A 13 -15.84 0.39 41.84
C ALA A 13 -14.85 -0.10 40.75
N ASN A 14 -14.55 -1.41 40.71
CA ASN A 14 -13.69 -2.01 39.70
C ASN A 14 -14.40 -2.13 38.34
N ILE A 15 -15.70 -2.41 38.35
CA ILE A 15 -16.53 -2.46 37.14
C ILE A 15 -16.69 -1.06 36.54
N ASP A 16 -16.91 -0.03 37.37
CA ASP A 16 -17.03 1.34 36.90
C ASP A 16 -15.73 1.87 36.30
N THR A 17 -14.59 1.54 36.91
CA THR A 17 -13.28 1.88 36.35
C THR A 17 -13.06 1.19 35.01
N PHE A 18 -13.41 -0.09 34.89
CA PHE A 18 -13.33 -0.84 33.64
C PHE A 18 -14.27 -0.26 32.56
N ARG A 19 -15.50 0.09 32.93
CA ARG A 19 -16.50 0.76 32.08
C ARG A 19 -15.97 2.06 31.52
N ILE A 20 -15.39 2.93 32.35
CA ILE A 20 -14.82 4.21 31.92
C ILE A 20 -13.68 3.99 30.92
N GLN A 21 -12.75 3.10 31.23
CA GLN A 21 -11.60 2.81 30.37
C GLN A 21 -12.03 2.26 29.00
N PHE A 22 -12.95 1.29 29.00
CA PHE A 22 -13.47 0.72 27.77
C PHE A 22 -14.25 1.76 26.94
N THR A 23 -15.11 2.55 27.59
CA THR A 23 -15.92 3.58 26.89
C THR A 23 -15.04 4.66 26.27
N ASN A 24 -13.95 5.06 26.92
CA ASN A 24 -12.97 5.99 26.35
C ASN A 24 -12.31 5.40 25.11
N PHE A 25 -11.88 4.14 25.16
CA PHE A 25 -11.35 3.43 23.99
C PHE A 25 -12.35 3.37 22.83
N VAL A 26 -13.62 3.05 23.10
CA VAL A 26 -14.69 3.02 22.08
C VAL A 26 -14.84 4.39 21.44
N ARG A 27 -14.82 5.47 22.23
CA ARG A 27 -14.95 6.85 21.75
C ARG A 27 -13.77 7.28 20.90
N ASP A 28 -12.54 6.94 21.28
CA ASP A 28 -11.34 7.25 20.51
C ASP A 28 -11.32 6.48 19.17
N TYR A 29 -11.66 5.20 19.23
CA TYR A 29 -11.73 4.34 18.04
C TYR A 29 -12.83 4.78 17.06
N CYS A 30 -14.01 5.15 17.57
CA CYS A 30 -15.15 5.57 16.74
C CYS A 30 -15.11 7.06 16.36
N GLY A 31 -14.38 7.90 17.10
CA GLY A 31 -14.20 9.33 16.84
C GLY A 31 -13.22 9.61 15.69
N SER A 32 -12.36 8.65 15.35
CA SER A 32 -11.59 8.69 14.11
C SER A 32 -12.54 8.58 12.89
N ALA A 33 -12.50 9.56 11.99
CA ALA A 33 -13.45 9.73 10.88
C ALA A 33 -13.47 8.60 9.81
N LEU A 34 -12.80 7.48 10.07
CA LEU A 34 -12.61 6.34 9.16
C LEU A 34 -13.65 5.21 9.36
N ASN A 35 -14.32 5.14 10.51
CA ASN A 35 -15.19 4.00 10.84
C ASN A 35 -16.68 4.27 10.56
N SER A 36 -17.07 4.26 9.28
CA SER A 36 -18.45 4.53 8.83
C SER A 36 -19.51 3.51 9.32
N SER A 37 -19.09 2.40 9.93
CA SER A 37 -19.94 1.27 10.31
C SER A 37 -20.51 1.32 11.73
N THR A 38 -20.06 2.20 12.63
CA THR A 38 -20.62 2.32 13.98
C THR A 38 -21.70 3.41 14.03
N ILE A 39 -22.59 3.31 15.03
CA ILE A 39 -23.77 4.17 15.19
C ILE A 39 -23.63 4.99 16.47
N THR A 40 -23.51 6.30 16.35
CA THR A 40 -23.60 7.24 17.47
C THR A 40 -25.06 7.61 17.75
N ILE A 41 -25.35 8.21 18.91
CA ILE A 41 -26.69 8.74 19.24
C ILE A 41 -27.21 9.66 18.13
N GLN A 42 -26.42 10.66 17.73
CA GLN A 42 -26.77 11.60 16.65
C GLN A 42 -27.05 10.89 15.32
N LYS A 43 -26.29 9.83 15.00
CA LYS A 43 -26.47 9.04 13.78
C LYS A 43 -27.73 8.18 13.85
N LYS A 44 -28.06 7.60 15.01
CA LYS A 44 -29.31 6.87 15.27
C LYS A 44 -30.52 7.80 15.08
N GLU A 45 -30.50 8.98 15.68
CA GLU A 45 -31.57 9.98 15.53
C GLU A 45 -31.77 10.39 14.06
N ARG A 46 -30.67 10.61 13.34
CA ARG A 46 -30.70 10.93 11.90
C ARG A 46 -31.29 9.79 11.06
N ILE A 47 -30.96 8.53 11.37
CA ILE A 47 -31.55 7.36 10.72
C ILE A 47 -33.06 7.30 11.01
N ILE A 48 -33.47 7.44 12.27
CA ILE A 48 -34.88 7.40 12.67
C ILE A 48 -35.67 8.52 11.98
N LYS A 49 -35.12 9.74 11.94
CA LYS A 49 -35.74 10.88 11.26
C LYS A 49 -35.97 10.59 9.78
N TYR A 50 -34.98 10.00 9.10
CA TYR A 50 -35.11 9.59 7.70
C TYR A 50 -36.12 8.46 7.49
N LEU A 51 -36.20 7.49 8.42
CA LEU A 51 -37.16 6.39 8.33
C LEU A 51 -38.61 6.86 8.56
N LYS A 52 -38.82 7.90 9.37
CA LYS A 52 -40.14 8.54 9.57
C LYS A 52 -40.52 9.48 8.41
N ASP A 53 -39.57 10.24 7.88
CA ASP A 53 -39.76 11.11 6.72
C ASP A 53 -38.56 11.02 5.77
N CYS A 54 -38.75 10.31 4.66
CA CYS A 54 -37.70 10.05 3.68
C CYS A 54 -37.25 11.31 2.90
N LYS A 55 -38.06 12.38 2.90
CA LYS A 55 -37.75 13.66 2.23
C LYS A 55 -36.94 14.60 3.13
N SER A 56 -36.88 14.34 4.42
CA SER A 56 -36.20 15.19 5.42
C SER A 56 -34.67 15.19 5.32
N GLU A 57 -34.07 14.24 4.58
CA GLU A 57 -32.62 14.05 4.52
C GLU A 57 -32.02 14.50 3.17
N PRO A 58 -31.21 15.56 3.13
CA PRO A 58 -30.66 16.09 1.87
C PRO A 58 -29.55 15.22 1.25
N SER A 59 -28.81 14.43 2.05
CA SER A 59 -27.67 13.65 1.55
C SER A 59 -28.08 12.38 0.80
N ALA A 60 -27.88 12.36 -0.53
CA ALA A 60 -28.13 11.17 -1.35
C ALA A 60 -27.30 9.95 -0.91
N ARG A 61 -26.04 10.19 -0.51
CA ARG A 61 -25.14 9.15 0.00
C ARG A 61 -25.67 8.54 1.30
N PHE A 62 -26.21 9.35 2.20
CA PHE A 62 -26.80 8.86 3.45
C PHE A 62 -28.08 8.06 3.19
N ARG A 63 -28.98 8.57 2.33
CA ARG A 63 -30.22 7.86 1.96
C ARG A 63 -29.94 6.48 1.35
N PHE A 64 -28.95 6.40 0.44
CA PHE A 64 -28.53 5.13 -0.16
C PHE A 64 -27.96 4.17 0.89
N TRP A 65 -27.10 4.66 1.79
CA TRP A 65 -26.51 3.84 2.85
C TRP A 65 -27.57 3.28 3.81
N VAL A 66 -28.54 4.09 4.25
CA VAL A 66 -29.63 3.62 5.13
C VAL A 66 -30.46 2.54 4.44
N ARG A 67 -30.81 2.72 3.16
CA ARG A 67 -31.55 1.71 2.38
C ARG A 67 -30.75 0.42 2.19
N SER A 68 -29.47 0.54 1.83
CA SER A 68 -28.57 -0.60 1.61
C SER A 68 -28.38 -1.46 2.87
N LYS A 69 -28.42 -0.85 4.05
CA LYS A 69 -28.34 -1.58 5.33
C LYS A 69 -29.66 -2.15 5.82
N GLY A 70 -30.79 -1.78 5.22
CA GLY A 70 -32.10 -2.31 5.55
C GLY A 70 -32.59 -1.93 6.95
N PHE A 71 -32.25 -0.73 7.46
CA PHE A 71 -32.70 -0.29 8.78
C PHE A 71 -34.23 -0.21 8.87
N ARG A 72 -34.78 -0.71 9.98
CA ARG A 72 -36.21 -0.63 10.32
C ARG A 72 -36.39 -0.17 11.76
N ILE A 73 -37.52 0.49 12.03
CA ILE A 73 -37.99 0.77 13.38
C ILE A 73 -38.94 -0.36 13.74
N VAL A 74 -38.64 -1.10 14.81
CA VAL A 74 -39.47 -2.18 15.33
C VAL A 74 -40.06 -1.70 16.67
N GLN A 75 -41.38 -1.66 16.76
CA GLN A 75 -42.08 -1.36 18.02
C GLN A 75 -42.10 -2.60 18.90
N ILE A 76 -41.65 -2.47 20.14
CA ILE A 76 -41.69 -3.55 21.14
C ILE A 76 -42.89 -3.33 22.07
N THR A 77 -43.15 -2.08 22.45
CA THR A 77 -44.29 -1.63 23.26
C THR A 77 -44.85 -0.32 22.71
N ASP A 78 -45.97 0.17 23.24
CA ASP A 78 -46.58 1.45 22.82
C ASP A 78 -45.66 2.66 23.01
N GLU A 79 -44.62 2.54 23.86
CA GLU A 79 -43.68 3.62 24.19
C GLU A 79 -42.24 3.37 23.71
N GLU A 80 -41.86 2.13 23.38
CA GLU A 80 -40.47 1.78 23.06
C GLU A 80 -40.29 1.23 21.64
N SER A 81 -39.46 1.94 20.86
CA SER A 81 -39.09 1.56 19.49
C SER A 81 -37.60 1.33 19.37
N ILE A 82 -37.19 0.19 18.82
CA ILE A 82 -35.79 -0.14 18.58
C ILE A 82 -35.42 0.04 17.10
N LEU A 83 -34.15 0.38 16.86
CA LEU A 83 -33.57 0.36 15.53
C LEU A 83 -33.02 -1.04 15.27
N ALA A 84 -33.41 -1.67 14.16
CA ALA A 84 -33.00 -3.03 13.84
C ALA A 84 -32.67 -3.19 12.35
N VAL A 85 -31.94 -4.27 12.04
CA VAL A 85 -31.65 -4.71 10.66
C VAL A 85 -31.96 -6.20 10.51
N PRO A 86 -32.36 -6.66 9.31
CA PRO A 86 -32.61 -8.07 9.05
C PRO A 86 -31.38 -8.94 9.36
N SER A 87 -31.60 -10.15 9.87
CA SER A 87 -30.55 -11.18 9.89
C SER A 87 -30.17 -11.58 8.46
N LYS A 88 -28.89 -11.90 8.22
CA LYS A 88 -28.40 -12.34 6.90
C LYS A 88 -28.89 -13.73 6.49
N THR A 89 -29.52 -14.44 7.42
CA THR A 89 -29.97 -15.84 7.28
C THR A 89 -31.41 -15.97 6.81
N ASN A 90 -32.13 -14.87 6.60
CA ASN A 90 -33.57 -14.92 6.29
C ASN A 90 -33.82 -14.66 4.81
N ASP A 91 -34.82 -15.37 4.27
CA ASP A 91 -35.42 -15.09 2.97
C ASP A 91 -36.00 -13.66 2.96
N PRO A 92 -35.70 -12.83 1.94
CA PRO A 92 -36.22 -11.46 1.83
C PRO A 92 -37.75 -11.31 1.89
N ASN A 93 -38.53 -12.39 1.68
CA ASN A 93 -39.99 -12.38 1.70
C ASN A 93 -40.64 -13.03 2.94
N ASP A 94 -39.86 -13.47 3.93
CA ASP A 94 -40.39 -14.13 5.13
C ASP A 94 -41.03 -13.13 6.12
N PRO A 95 -42.34 -13.25 6.43
CA PRO A 95 -43.01 -12.43 7.44
C PRO A 95 -42.52 -12.68 8.88
N GLN A 96 -41.76 -13.76 9.16
CA GLN A 96 -41.13 -14.06 10.45
C GLN A 96 -39.64 -13.68 10.53
N ALA A 97 -39.14 -12.87 9.60
CA ALA A 97 -37.74 -12.48 9.55
C ALA A 97 -37.20 -12.00 10.91
N LEU A 98 -36.27 -12.77 11.50
CA LEU A 98 -35.51 -12.39 12.69
C LEU A 98 -34.71 -11.10 12.46
N PHE A 99 -34.96 -10.11 13.31
CA PHE A 99 -34.25 -8.84 13.33
C PHE A 99 -33.16 -8.83 14.39
N ARG A 100 -32.05 -8.15 14.09
CA ARG A 100 -31.00 -7.87 15.08
C ARG A 100 -31.01 -6.39 15.45
N ARG A 101 -30.93 -6.13 16.75
CA ARG A 101 -30.89 -4.77 17.29
C ARG A 101 -29.61 -4.08 16.85
N VAL A 102 -29.72 -2.80 16.50
CA VAL A 102 -28.60 -1.93 16.18
C VAL A 102 -28.29 -1.09 17.42
N PRO A 103 -27.17 -1.38 18.11
CA PRO A 103 -26.78 -0.64 19.29
C PRO A 103 -26.05 0.65 18.95
N ILE A 104 -26.11 1.62 19.86
CA ILE A 104 -25.23 2.79 19.83
C ILE A 104 -23.92 2.48 20.54
N ILE A 105 -22.88 3.27 20.22
CA ILE A 105 -21.54 3.11 20.81
C ILE A 105 -21.54 3.08 22.34
N ASP A 106 -22.43 3.84 22.98
CA ASP A 106 -22.50 3.94 24.44
C ASP A 106 -23.09 2.68 25.09
N GLU A 107 -23.83 1.86 24.33
CA GLU A 107 -24.40 0.58 24.79
C GLU A 107 -23.40 -0.59 24.65
N PHE A 108 -22.23 -0.39 24.02
CA PHE A 108 -21.31 -1.49 23.71
C PHE A 108 -20.78 -2.17 24.97
N PHE A 109 -20.51 -1.41 26.03
CA PHE A 109 -20.01 -1.97 27.28
C PHE A 109 -21.03 -2.94 27.87
N ASP A 110 -22.26 -2.49 28.08
CA ASP A 110 -23.32 -3.30 28.71
C ASP A 110 -23.63 -4.55 27.90
N ILE A 111 -23.68 -4.43 26.57
CA ILE A 111 -23.96 -5.56 25.67
C ILE A 111 -22.86 -6.61 25.75
N ILE A 112 -21.59 -6.19 25.68
CA ILE A 112 -20.47 -7.13 25.69
C ILE A 112 -20.28 -7.69 27.10
N TYR A 113 -20.50 -6.88 28.14
CA TYR A 113 -20.47 -7.31 29.54
C TYR A 113 -21.53 -8.38 29.81
N ALA A 114 -22.78 -8.17 29.40
CA ALA A 114 -23.83 -9.18 29.54
C ALA A 114 -23.50 -10.48 28.79
N ALA A 115 -22.97 -10.36 27.56
CA ALA A 115 -22.60 -11.52 26.75
C ALA A 115 -21.37 -12.28 27.27
N HIS A 116 -20.46 -11.61 27.98
CA HIS A 116 -19.18 -12.15 28.40
C HIS A 116 -19.13 -12.55 29.88
N CYS A 117 -19.75 -11.77 30.76
CA CYS A 117 -19.61 -11.86 32.22
C CYS A 117 -20.83 -12.50 32.90
N GLU A 118 -22.06 -12.17 32.49
CA GLU A 118 -23.27 -12.58 33.21
C GLU A 118 -23.57 -14.10 33.15
N ASN A 119 -23.03 -14.81 32.14
CA ASN A 119 -23.19 -16.26 31.99
C ASN A 119 -21.94 -17.07 32.44
N GLY A 120 -21.08 -16.46 33.25
CA GLY A 120 -19.73 -16.95 33.54
C GLY A 120 -18.76 -16.52 32.45
N HIS A 121 -17.52 -16.17 32.81
CA HIS A 121 -16.53 -15.63 31.88
C HIS A 121 -16.25 -16.57 30.71
N VAL A 122 -16.84 -16.28 29.55
CA VAL A 122 -16.77 -17.11 28.35
C VAL A 122 -15.67 -16.67 27.39
N GLY A 123 -15.12 -17.60 26.62
CA GLY A 123 -14.07 -17.31 25.65
C GLY A 123 -14.52 -16.37 24.52
N GLN A 124 -13.55 -15.85 23.77
CA GLN A 124 -13.78 -14.91 22.66
C GLN A 124 -14.79 -15.43 21.62
N ALA A 125 -14.74 -16.73 21.28
CA ALA A 125 -15.63 -17.32 20.28
C ALA A 125 -17.10 -17.34 20.73
N GLN A 126 -17.35 -17.67 22.00
CA GLN A 126 -18.69 -17.71 22.59
C GLN A 126 -19.25 -16.30 22.76
N THR A 127 -18.44 -15.36 23.27
CA THR A 127 -18.83 -13.94 23.39
C THR A 127 -19.21 -13.37 22.01
N PHE A 128 -18.42 -13.68 20.97
CA PHE A 128 -18.71 -13.24 19.61
C PHE A 128 -20.01 -13.83 19.06
N SER A 129 -20.26 -15.11 19.31
CA SER A 129 -21.49 -15.79 18.88
C SER A 129 -22.73 -15.16 19.51
N ALA A 130 -22.71 -14.97 20.84
CA ALA A 130 -23.80 -14.37 21.60
C ALA A 130 -24.13 -12.94 21.14
N VAL A 131 -23.10 -12.09 20.98
CA VAL A 131 -23.28 -10.72 20.49
C VAL A 131 -23.82 -10.69 19.06
N LYS A 132 -23.28 -11.53 18.16
CA LYS A 132 -23.67 -11.54 16.74
C LYS A 132 -25.09 -12.08 16.51
N ALA A 133 -25.58 -12.93 17.40
CA ALA A 133 -26.93 -13.48 17.34
C ALA A 133 -27.99 -12.39 17.56
N MET A 134 -27.77 -11.49 18.53
CA MET A 134 -28.77 -10.50 18.93
C MET A 134 -28.52 -9.10 18.35
N TYR A 135 -27.26 -8.74 18.12
CA TYR A 135 -26.85 -7.39 17.76
C TYR A 135 -26.15 -7.32 16.40
N ALA A 136 -26.39 -6.22 15.69
CA ALA A 136 -25.70 -5.88 14.45
C ALA A 136 -24.74 -4.71 14.67
N MET A 137 -23.76 -4.56 13.78
CA MET A 137 -22.88 -3.38 13.71
C MET A 137 -21.96 -3.14 14.93
N ILE A 138 -21.76 -4.14 15.80
CA ILE A 138 -20.68 -4.14 16.79
C ILE A 138 -19.39 -4.66 16.13
N PRO A 139 -18.31 -3.86 16.04
CA PRO A 139 -17.04 -4.31 15.46
C PRO A 139 -16.38 -5.42 16.29
N ARG A 140 -15.79 -6.42 15.62
CA ARG A 140 -15.08 -7.53 16.30
C ARG A 140 -13.97 -7.06 17.22
N ILE A 141 -13.30 -5.96 16.88
CA ILE A 141 -12.24 -5.35 17.70
C ILE A 141 -12.76 -4.89 19.07
N MET A 142 -14.04 -4.49 19.19
CA MET A 142 -14.63 -4.09 20.47
C MET A 142 -14.72 -5.26 21.43
N ILE A 143 -15.14 -6.42 20.93
CA ILE A 143 -15.25 -7.65 21.70
C ILE A 143 -13.86 -8.14 22.13
N ILE A 144 -12.88 -8.11 21.21
CA ILE A 144 -11.49 -8.46 21.52
C ILE A 144 -10.95 -7.57 22.64
N ARG A 145 -11.07 -6.25 22.47
CA ARG A 145 -10.49 -5.31 23.41
C ARG A 145 -11.17 -5.35 24.78
N PHE A 146 -12.48 -5.58 24.81
CA PHE A 146 -13.22 -5.79 26.04
C PHE A 146 -12.67 -6.98 26.83
N ILE A 147 -12.48 -8.13 26.18
CA ILE A 147 -11.98 -9.35 26.83
C ILE A 147 -10.52 -9.19 27.30
N GLU A 148 -9.68 -8.49 26.53
CA GLU A 148 -8.31 -8.15 26.94
C GLU A 148 -8.26 -7.26 28.18
N MET A 149 -9.22 -6.34 28.31
CA MET A 149 -9.32 -5.40 29.43
C MET A 149 -10.11 -5.97 30.61
N CYS A 150 -10.75 -7.12 30.44
CA CYS A 150 -11.53 -7.78 31.49
C CYS A 150 -10.61 -8.18 32.66
N PRO A 151 -10.87 -7.71 33.90
CA PRO A 151 -9.96 -7.96 35.03
C PRO A 151 -9.83 -9.46 35.39
N GLN A 152 -10.89 -10.25 35.15
CA GLN A 152 -10.87 -11.69 35.44
C GLN A 152 -10.17 -12.50 34.33
N CYS A 153 -10.30 -12.10 33.06
CA CYS A 153 -9.70 -12.82 31.93
C CYS A 153 -8.25 -12.39 31.63
N SER A 154 -7.88 -11.14 31.93
CA SER A 154 -6.50 -10.64 31.72
C SER A 154 -5.48 -11.38 32.60
N THR A 155 -5.88 -11.76 33.83
CA THR A 155 -5.02 -12.45 34.79
C THR A 155 -4.72 -13.91 34.38
N SER A 156 -5.67 -14.59 33.73
CA SER A 156 -5.50 -15.96 33.22
C SER A 156 -4.68 -16.03 31.92
N HIS A 157 -4.69 -14.98 31.09
CA HIS A 157 -3.79 -14.86 29.94
C HIS A 157 -2.30 -14.78 30.34
N ILE A 158 -1.99 -14.16 31.48
CA ILE A 158 -0.62 -14.12 32.05
C ILE A 158 -0.15 -15.52 32.48
N TYR A 159 -1.06 -16.34 33.02
CA TYR A 159 -0.76 -17.70 33.49
C TYR A 159 -0.57 -18.70 32.32
N MET A 160 -1.36 -18.57 31.25
CA MET A 160 -1.23 -19.34 30.01
C MET A 160 0.06 -19.01 29.23
N ALA A 161 0.49 -17.74 29.23
CA ALA A 161 1.75 -17.30 28.62
C ALA A 161 2.98 -17.84 29.38
N LYS A 162 2.91 -17.96 30.72
CA LYS A 162 3.95 -18.60 31.53
C LYS A 162 4.06 -20.10 31.27
N ARG A 163 2.94 -20.81 31.10
CA ARG A 163 2.92 -22.26 30.82
C ARG A 163 3.51 -22.60 29.46
N ARG A 164 3.22 -21.81 28.40
CA ARG A 164 3.83 -21.97 27.06
C ARG A 164 5.35 -21.76 27.04
N ARG A 165 5.90 -20.93 27.94
CA ARG A 165 7.36 -20.76 28.10
C ARG A 165 8.03 -21.93 28.81
N GLN A 166 7.33 -22.60 29.74
CA GLN A 166 7.88 -23.77 30.44
C GLN A 166 7.85 -25.05 29.58
N THR A 167 6.85 -25.23 28.71
CA THR A 167 6.82 -26.39 27.79
C THR A 167 7.84 -26.29 26.64
N ALA A 168 8.35 -25.09 26.34
CA ALA A 168 9.38 -24.87 25.34
C ALA A 168 10.83 -25.15 25.84
N GLN A 169 11.02 -25.39 27.15
CA GLN A 169 12.34 -25.64 27.75
C GLN A 169 12.64 -27.10 28.08
N GLN A 170 11.75 -28.04 27.76
CA GLN A 170 12.02 -29.49 27.85
C GLN A 170 11.85 -30.13 26.47
N GLY A 171 12.89 -30.00 25.64
CA GLY A 171 13.03 -30.77 24.41
C GLY A 171 13.41 -32.21 24.72
N VAL A 172 12.62 -33.16 24.21
CA VAL A 172 12.99 -34.59 24.17
C VAL A 172 14.00 -34.77 23.04
N PHE A 173 15.24 -35.12 23.39
CA PHE A 173 16.26 -35.56 22.44
C PHE A 173 15.89 -36.95 21.92
N ILE A 174 15.90 -37.14 20.59
CA ILE A 174 15.96 -38.46 19.94
C ILE A 174 17.31 -38.54 19.24
N THR A 175 18.13 -39.52 19.64
CA THR A 175 19.45 -39.82 19.05
C THR A 175 19.35 -40.79 17.88
N PRO A 176 20.39 -40.86 17.00
CA PRO A 176 20.31 -41.39 15.64
C PRO A 176 20.27 -42.93 15.47
N ASP A 177 19.99 -43.70 16.52
CA ASP A 177 20.13 -45.17 16.48
C ASP A 177 18.80 -45.93 16.33
N LYS A 178 17.67 -45.25 16.13
CA LYS A 178 16.34 -45.89 15.99
C LYS A 178 15.84 -46.02 14.55
N LEU A 179 16.76 -46.20 13.60
CA LEU A 179 16.46 -46.56 12.21
C LEU A 179 17.21 -47.84 11.83
N THR A 180 16.85 -49.00 12.38
CA THR A 180 17.00 -50.31 11.72
C THR A 180 16.47 -51.47 12.58
N GLY A 181 15.48 -52.22 12.05
CA GLY A 181 15.42 -53.68 12.13
C GLY A 181 14.91 -54.42 13.38
N ALA A 182 13.84 -55.20 13.17
CA ALA A 182 13.49 -56.51 13.76
C ALA A 182 12.75 -56.59 15.12
N ASN A 183 11.56 -57.21 15.05
CA ASN A 183 10.80 -57.87 16.14
C ASN A 183 11.56 -59.15 16.59
N PRO A 184 11.41 -59.68 17.83
CA PRO A 184 10.18 -60.40 18.22
C PRO A 184 9.79 -60.45 19.74
N PHE A 185 8.51 -60.78 19.97
CA PHE A 185 7.87 -61.57 21.06
C PHE A 185 8.40 -61.57 22.52
N GLY A 186 7.48 -61.41 23.50
CA GLY A 186 7.66 -61.86 24.89
C GLY A 186 6.63 -61.37 25.93
N ASP A 187 5.54 -62.12 26.07
CA ASP A 187 4.67 -62.40 27.25
C ASP A 187 4.40 -61.40 28.40
N VAL A 188 3.12 -60.97 28.45
CA VAL A 188 2.07 -61.19 29.48
C VAL A 188 2.43 -61.30 30.99
N LYS A 189 1.84 -60.40 31.80
CA LYS A 189 0.85 -60.64 32.90
C LYS A 189 0.48 -59.30 33.56
N ARG A 190 -0.75 -58.76 33.38
CA ARG A 190 -1.93 -58.80 34.31
C ARG A 190 -1.53 -58.62 35.79
N ASP A 191 -2.06 -57.64 36.52
CA ASP A 191 -3.48 -57.60 36.88
C ASP A 191 -4.15 -56.22 36.88
N SER A 192 -5.46 -56.34 36.63
CA SER A 192 -6.56 -55.39 36.62
C SER A 192 -6.95 -54.87 38.00
N ASP A 193 -7.38 -53.61 38.06
CA ASP A 193 -8.67 -53.30 38.68
C ASP A 193 -9.30 -52.03 38.09
N GLN A 194 -10.55 -52.22 37.65
CA GLN A 194 -11.65 -51.27 37.40
C GLN A 194 -11.60 -50.35 36.17
N MET A 195 -12.13 -50.93 35.08
CA MET A 195 -12.79 -50.28 33.95
C MET A 195 -14.22 -49.81 34.28
N GLN A 196 -14.57 -48.66 33.72
CA GLN A 196 -15.79 -48.33 32.94
C GLN A 196 -15.48 -46.96 32.32
N ASP A 197 -14.76 -46.88 31.20
CA ASP A 197 -15.25 -46.95 29.80
C ASP A 197 -16.63 -46.34 29.59
N ASP A 198 -16.63 -45.20 28.87
CA ASP A 198 -17.38 -45.04 27.63
C ASP A 198 -16.60 -44.06 26.73
N THR A 199 -15.66 -44.61 25.96
CA THR A 199 -15.36 -44.13 24.62
C THR A 199 -16.62 -44.26 23.77
N PHE A 200 -17.12 -43.13 23.27
CA PHE A 200 -18.04 -43.13 22.14
C PHE A 200 -17.29 -42.64 20.90
N ASP A 201 -16.98 -43.59 20.03
CA ASP A 201 -16.78 -43.32 18.60
C ASP A 201 -18.11 -42.80 18.03
N ALA A 202 -18.06 -41.62 17.43
CA ALA A 202 -18.99 -41.23 16.38
C ALA A 202 -18.21 -40.41 15.35
N ALA A 203 -17.58 -41.15 14.43
CA ALA A 203 -17.47 -40.70 13.07
C ALA A 203 -18.90 -40.53 12.55
N GLU A 204 -19.30 -39.28 12.28
CA GLU A 204 -20.37 -39.00 11.33
C GLU A 204 -19.75 -38.25 10.15
N ASP A 205 -19.73 -38.96 9.03
CA ASP A 205 -19.60 -38.43 7.68
C ASP A 205 -20.60 -37.29 7.48
N VAL A 206 -20.11 -36.09 7.16
CA VAL A 206 -20.93 -35.06 6.54
C VAL A 206 -20.66 -35.13 5.05
N ASN A 207 -21.60 -35.76 4.33
CA ASN A 207 -21.64 -35.84 2.88
C ASN A 207 -21.64 -34.44 2.25
N ASP A 208 -20.64 -34.17 1.41
CA ASP A 208 -20.48 -32.94 0.62
C ASP A 208 -21.33 -32.94 -0.68
N GLU A 209 -22.30 -33.85 -0.82
CA GLU A 209 -23.12 -33.99 -2.04
C GLU A 209 -24.47 -33.23 -2.01
N ASP A 210 -25.03 -32.92 -0.83
CA ASP A 210 -26.33 -32.20 -0.75
C ASP A 210 -26.19 -30.69 -1.04
N ASN A 211 -25.01 -30.12 -0.82
CA ASN A 211 -24.78 -28.67 -1.00
C ASN A 211 -24.61 -28.26 -2.48
N GLN A 212 -24.30 -29.22 -3.37
CA GLN A 212 -24.24 -28.98 -4.81
C GLN A 212 -25.61 -29.14 -5.49
N GLN A 213 -26.47 -30.03 -4.96
CA GLN A 213 -27.80 -30.23 -5.49
C GLN A 213 -28.76 -29.09 -5.12
N ASP A 214 -28.64 -28.54 -3.90
CA ASP A 214 -29.43 -27.37 -3.48
C ASP A 214 -29.04 -26.09 -4.23
N MET A 215 -27.75 -25.89 -4.54
CA MET A 215 -27.32 -24.80 -5.42
C MET A 215 -27.80 -24.97 -6.87
N ALA A 216 -27.90 -26.20 -7.38
CA ALA A 216 -28.41 -26.47 -8.73
C ALA A 216 -29.94 -26.30 -8.83
N ASN A 217 -30.68 -26.66 -7.78
CA ASN A 217 -32.13 -26.48 -7.70
C ASN A 217 -32.52 -25.00 -7.54
N THR A 218 -31.77 -24.25 -6.71
CA THR A 218 -31.94 -22.80 -6.55
C THR A 218 -31.64 -22.03 -7.85
N LEU A 219 -30.67 -22.50 -8.65
CA LEU A 219 -30.36 -21.91 -9.96
C LEU A 219 -31.44 -22.22 -11.01
N SER A 220 -32.12 -23.37 -10.91
CA SER A 220 -33.24 -23.74 -11.79
C SER A 220 -34.55 -23.00 -11.45
N GLU A 221 -34.79 -22.68 -10.17
CA GLU A 221 -35.90 -21.81 -9.76
C GLU A 221 -35.68 -20.33 -10.13
N LEU A 222 -34.43 -19.83 -10.06
CA LEU A 222 -34.09 -18.47 -10.49
C LEU A 222 -34.15 -18.27 -12.00
N LEU A 223 -34.08 -19.35 -12.79
CA LEU A 223 -34.21 -19.33 -14.25
C LEU A 223 -35.65 -19.54 -14.74
N SER A 224 -36.60 -19.88 -13.87
CA SER A 224 -38.00 -20.16 -14.25
C SER A 224 -39.01 -19.03 -13.93
N VAL A 225 -38.58 -17.92 -13.33
CA VAL A 225 -39.44 -16.74 -13.08
C VAL A 225 -39.06 -15.56 -13.99
N LYS A 226 -39.33 -15.70 -15.29
CA LYS A 226 -39.50 -14.57 -16.21
C LYS A 226 -40.20 -15.06 -17.49
N MET A 227 -41.53 -15.04 -17.50
CA MET A 227 -42.36 -14.64 -18.65
C MET A 227 -43.82 -14.72 -18.22
N ALA A 228 -44.48 -13.56 -18.09
CA ALA A 228 -45.93 -13.45 -18.12
C ALA A 228 -46.32 -12.20 -18.91
N GLY A 229 -46.71 -12.43 -20.17
CA GLY A 229 -47.63 -11.61 -20.97
C GLY A 229 -47.02 -10.65 -22.01
N PRO A 230 -47.77 -10.27 -23.07
CA PRO A 230 -48.75 -11.06 -23.83
C PRO A 230 -48.47 -11.06 -25.35
N ASP A 231 -49.27 -11.85 -26.05
CA ASP A 231 -49.30 -12.15 -27.49
C ASP A 231 -49.15 -10.94 -28.43
N LEU A 232 -48.35 -11.09 -29.48
CA LEU A 232 -48.59 -10.52 -30.82
C LEU A 232 -47.96 -11.40 -31.91
N GLU A 233 -48.77 -11.65 -32.93
CA GLU A 233 -48.62 -12.60 -34.04
C GLU A 233 -47.55 -12.22 -35.08
N GLY A 234 -47.06 -13.26 -35.79
CA GLY A 234 -46.75 -13.22 -37.23
C GLY A 234 -45.40 -12.66 -37.65
N ASP A 235 -44.43 -13.53 -37.98
CA ASP A 235 -44.28 -14.03 -39.35
C ASP A 235 -43.03 -14.89 -39.53
N ALA A 236 -43.17 -15.90 -40.38
CA ALA A 236 -42.22 -16.96 -40.63
C ALA A 236 -41.05 -16.53 -41.52
N ALA A 237 -39.84 -17.01 -41.20
CA ALA A 237 -38.82 -17.34 -42.20
C ALA A 237 -37.87 -18.41 -41.64
N GLN A 238 -38.02 -19.63 -42.15
CA GLN A 238 -37.09 -20.74 -41.94
C GLN A 238 -35.71 -20.39 -42.52
N VAL A 239 -34.64 -20.61 -41.74
CA VAL A 239 -33.31 -20.90 -42.30
C VAL A 239 -32.69 -22.05 -41.52
N LYS A 240 -32.21 -23.02 -42.30
CA LYS A 240 -31.68 -24.34 -41.95
C LYS A 240 -30.51 -24.30 -40.97
N MET A 241 -30.45 -25.28 -40.08
CA MET A 241 -29.20 -25.74 -39.47
C MET A 241 -28.36 -26.43 -40.55
N GLU A 242 -27.18 -25.89 -40.83
CA GLU A 242 -26.07 -26.62 -41.43
C GLU A 242 -24.94 -26.67 -40.40
N ASP A 243 -24.56 -27.90 -40.05
CA ASP A 243 -23.34 -28.24 -39.32
C ASP A 243 -22.12 -27.74 -40.09
N LEU A 244 -21.28 -26.93 -39.45
CA LEU A 244 -19.88 -26.77 -39.83
C LEU A 244 -19.01 -26.74 -38.57
N SER A 245 -18.64 -27.93 -38.14
CA SER A 245 -17.36 -28.19 -37.50
C SER A 245 -16.25 -27.75 -38.45
N SER A 246 -15.51 -26.71 -38.08
CA SER A 246 -14.21 -26.42 -38.67
C SER A 246 -13.33 -25.76 -37.63
N ASP A 247 -12.55 -26.58 -36.93
CA ASP A 247 -11.36 -26.08 -36.24
C ASP A 247 -10.44 -25.36 -37.25
N PRO A 248 -9.95 -24.16 -36.95
CA PRO A 248 -9.01 -23.49 -37.85
C PRO A 248 -7.65 -24.20 -37.81
N PRO A 249 -6.90 -24.21 -38.92
CA PRO A 249 -5.63 -24.91 -39.01
C PRO A 249 -4.58 -24.29 -38.06
N PRO A 250 -3.60 -25.09 -37.59
CA PRO A 250 -2.63 -24.66 -36.60
C PRO A 250 -1.73 -23.57 -37.17
N GLY A 251 -1.75 -22.39 -36.55
CA GLY A 251 -0.94 -21.23 -36.93
C GLY A 251 -1.70 -19.90 -37.01
N THR A 252 -3.03 -19.88 -36.86
CA THR A 252 -3.80 -18.63 -36.85
C THR A 252 -4.11 -18.23 -35.41
N LEU A 253 -3.53 -17.12 -34.93
CA LEU A 253 -3.81 -16.56 -33.61
C LEU A 253 -5.29 -16.19 -33.51
N ALA A 254 -6.08 -17.01 -32.81
CA ALA A 254 -7.48 -16.76 -32.55
C ALA A 254 -7.63 -16.05 -31.19
N PHE A 255 -8.32 -14.92 -31.17
CA PHE A 255 -8.54 -14.12 -29.98
C PHE A 255 -9.96 -14.36 -29.45
N SER A 256 -10.12 -14.83 -28.21
CA SER A 256 -11.44 -14.98 -27.59
C SER A 256 -11.88 -13.69 -26.88
N CYS A 257 -13.16 -13.37 -26.96
CA CYS A 257 -13.77 -12.36 -26.10
C CYS A 257 -13.93 -12.92 -24.68
N HIS A 258 -13.33 -12.30 -23.68
CA HIS A 258 -13.45 -12.76 -22.30
C HIS A 258 -14.86 -12.58 -21.71
N LEU A 259 -15.72 -11.77 -22.34
CA LEU A 259 -17.08 -11.51 -21.89
C LEU A 259 -18.10 -12.54 -22.39
N CYS A 260 -17.93 -13.07 -23.62
CA CYS A 260 -18.88 -14.03 -24.22
C CYS A 260 -18.23 -15.23 -24.94
N LYS A 261 -16.91 -15.37 -24.85
CA LYS A 261 -16.09 -16.44 -25.43
C LYS A 261 -16.09 -16.56 -26.96
N HIS A 262 -16.74 -15.64 -27.69
CA HIS A 262 -16.66 -15.58 -29.16
C HIS A 262 -15.20 -15.44 -29.66
N MET A 263 -14.85 -16.18 -30.70
CA MET A 263 -13.50 -16.20 -31.29
C MET A 263 -13.39 -15.26 -32.50
N PHE A 264 -12.24 -14.59 -32.62
CA PHE A 264 -11.94 -13.65 -33.70
C PHE A 264 -10.56 -13.93 -34.28
N THR A 265 -10.45 -13.92 -35.61
CA THR A 265 -9.18 -14.12 -36.32
C THR A 265 -8.36 -12.83 -36.49
N LYS A 266 -8.96 -11.67 -36.18
CA LYS A 266 -8.29 -10.36 -36.26
C LYS A 266 -8.52 -9.54 -35.00
N ARG A 267 -7.44 -9.02 -34.41
CA ARG A 267 -7.46 -8.21 -33.16
C ARG A 267 -8.41 -7.01 -33.21
N LYS A 268 -8.50 -6.32 -34.36
CA LYS A 268 -9.45 -5.18 -34.55
C LYS A 268 -10.92 -5.61 -34.47
N ALA A 269 -11.25 -6.83 -34.91
CA ALA A 269 -12.61 -7.35 -34.85
C ALA A 269 -13.01 -7.67 -33.40
N LEU A 270 -12.09 -8.29 -32.63
CA LEU A 270 -12.28 -8.49 -31.20
C LEU A 270 -12.48 -7.15 -30.48
N GLN A 271 -11.67 -6.14 -30.77
CA GLN A 271 -11.77 -4.84 -30.10
C GLN A 271 -13.10 -4.14 -30.39
N LYS A 272 -13.60 -4.19 -31.63
CA LYS A 272 -14.92 -3.67 -31.99
C LYS A 272 -16.05 -4.45 -31.30
N HIS A 273 -15.89 -5.76 -31.15
CA HIS A 273 -16.86 -6.61 -30.47
C HIS A 273 -16.89 -6.37 -28.95
N ILE A 274 -15.75 -6.21 -28.28
CA ILE A 274 -15.69 -5.88 -26.84
C ILE A 274 -16.46 -4.58 -26.56
N LEU A 275 -16.32 -3.59 -27.44
CA LEU A 275 -17.04 -2.31 -27.34
C LEU A 275 -18.56 -2.41 -27.61
N SER A 276 -19.05 -3.55 -28.08
CA SER A 276 -20.48 -3.79 -28.32
C SER A 276 -21.22 -4.40 -27.12
N HIS A 277 -20.51 -4.86 -26.08
CA HIS A 277 -21.13 -5.37 -24.86
C HIS A 277 -21.75 -4.23 -24.05
N GLN A 278 -23.05 -4.29 -23.78
CA GLN A 278 -23.80 -3.24 -23.07
C GLN A 278 -23.26 -2.96 -21.65
N ASP A 279 -22.60 -3.94 -21.04
CA ASP A 279 -22.04 -3.85 -19.68
C ASP A 279 -20.58 -3.36 -19.66
N TYR A 280 -19.94 -3.16 -20.81
CA TYR A 280 -18.58 -2.62 -20.87
C TYR A 280 -18.61 -1.09 -20.82
N ARG A 281 -18.51 -0.53 -19.62
CA ARG A 281 -18.21 0.90 -19.41
C ARG A 281 -16.73 1.05 -19.04
N PRO A 282 -15.88 1.63 -19.90
CA PRO A 282 -14.53 1.99 -19.48
C PRO A 282 -14.62 3.01 -18.33
N SER A 283 -13.89 2.78 -17.25
CA SER A 283 -13.86 3.61 -16.03
C SER A 283 -13.33 5.03 -16.27
N VAL A 284 -12.89 5.34 -17.49
CA VAL A 284 -12.43 6.65 -17.94
C VAL A 284 -13.03 6.92 -19.32
N PRO A 285 -13.72 8.06 -19.56
CA PRO A 285 -14.13 8.43 -20.90
C PRO A 285 -12.87 8.63 -21.76
N LEU A 286 -12.69 7.84 -22.82
CA LEU A 286 -11.73 8.17 -23.86
C LEU A 286 -12.13 9.52 -24.46
N GLN A 287 -11.35 10.56 -24.18
CA GLN A 287 -11.53 11.86 -24.82
C GLN A 287 -11.48 11.66 -26.33
N LYS A 288 -12.54 12.13 -27.02
CA LYS A 288 -12.58 12.18 -28.48
C LYS A 288 -11.40 13.03 -28.96
N ILE A 289 -10.44 12.40 -29.62
CA ILE A 289 -9.38 13.08 -30.37
C ILE A 289 -10.08 13.93 -31.45
N SER A 290 -9.98 15.25 -31.34
CA SER A 290 -10.45 16.17 -32.37
C SER A 290 -9.53 16.06 -33.61
N PRO A 291 -10.06 15.87 -34.82
CA PRO A 291 -9.23 15.78 -36.00
C PRO A 291 -9.00 17.17 -36.59
N GLN A 292 -7.90 17.85 -36.29
CA GLN A 292 -7.38 18.92 -37.16
C GLN A 292 -5.86 18.95 -37.21
N SER A 293 -5.34 18.20 -38.19
CA SER A 293 -4.07 18.43 -38.84
C SER A 293 -4.10 19.78 -39.58
N ARG A 294 -3.40 20.79 -39.06
CA ARG A 294 -2.98 21.93 -39.89
C ARG A 294 -1.55 21.69 -40.36
N LYS A 295 -1.46 21.25 -41.62
CA LYS A 295 -0.27 21.27 -42.46
C LYS A 295 0.48 22.60 -42.27
N ARG A 296 1.66 22.58 -41.65
CA ARG A 296 2.60 23.71 -41.75
C ARG A 296 3.23 23.65 -43.14
N ARG A 297 2.85 24.59 -43.99
CA ARG A 297 3.56 24.92 -45.24
C ARG A 297 4.97 25.39 -44.84
N LEU A 298 5.99 24.73 -45.36
CA LEU A 298 7.34 25.28 -45.41
C LEU A 298 7.34 26.47 -46.37
N ASN A 299 7.46 27.68 -45.84
CA ASN A 299 7.95 28.81 -46.62
C ASN A 299 9.47 28.82 -46.47
N VAL A 300 10.16 28.53 -47.57
CA VAL A 300 11.60 28.74 -47.71
C VAL A 300 11.78 30.19 -48.15
N GLU A 301 12.15 31.06 -47.22
CA GLU A 301 12.71 32.38 -47.56
C GLU A 301 14.23 32.28 -47.43
N PHE A 302 14.91 32.49 -48.55
CA PHE A 302 16.35 32.73 -48.61
C PHE A 302 16.62 34.14 -48.07
N ALA A 303 17.21 34.22 -46.88
CA ALA A 303 17.87 35.44 -46.41
C ALA A 303 19.30 35.10 -46.02
N SER A 304 20.22 35.53 -46.88
CA SER A 304 21.66 35.45 -46.71
C SER A 304 22.14 36.47 -45.67
N SER A 305 22.64 35.99 -44.54
CA SER A 305 23.60 36.74 -43.74
C SER A 305 24.40 35.76 -42.89
N PHE A 306 25.68 35.64 -43.24
CA PHE A 306 26.71 34.91 -42.51
C PHE A 306 26.80 35.44 -41.07
N LEU A 307 26.24 34.69 -40.13
CA LEU A 307 26.61 34.73 -38.72
C LEU A 307 26.82 33.27 -38.31
N GLU A 308 27.97 33.01 -37.70
CA GLU A 308 28.39 31.67 -37.29
C GLU A 308 27.30 30.97 -36.46
N PRO A 309 27.05 29.66 -36.67
CA PRO A 309 26.05 28.95 -35.90
C PRO A 309 26.53 28.82 -34.46
N SER A 310 25.92 29.61 -33.57
CA SER A 310 25.88 29.32 -32.14
C SER A 310 25.54 27.84 -31.94
N PRO A 311 26.27 27.10 -31.09
CA PRO A 311 26.03 25.68 -30.90
C PRO A 311 24.57 25.51 -30.45
N ARG A 312 23.75 24.91 -31.33
CA ARG A 312 22.40 24.48 -30.98
C ARG A 312 22.55 23.58 -29.76
N ARG A 313 22.18 24.09 -28.60
CA ARG A 313 22.07 23.34 -27.34
C ARG A 313 21.10 22.19 -27.64
N MET A 314 21.62 21.01 -27.98
CA MET A 314 20.82 19.80 -28.06
C MET A 314 20.12 19.70 -26.70
N ARG A 315 18.80 19.85 -26.70
CA ARG A 315 18.01 19.70 -25.49
C ARG A 315 18.19 18.25 -25.06
N ALA A 316 19.00 18.01 -24.04
CA ALA A 316 19.28 16.66 -23.54
C ALA A 316 17.94 15.95 -23.32
N VAL A 317 17.80 14.75 -23.89
CA VAL A 317 16.59 13.94 -23.73
C VAL A 317 16.50 13.59 -22.25
N ARG A 318 15.47 14.09 -21.57
CA ARG A 318 15.25 13.80 -20.15
C ARG A 318 14.84 12.33 -19.99
N LYS A 319 15.41 11.66 -18.99
CA LYS A 319 15.02 10.31 -18.59
C LYS A 319 13.72 10.43 -17.81
N ARG A 320 12.65 9.79 -18.28
CA ARG A 320 11.37 9.77 -17.57
C ARG A 320 11.40 8.70 -16.50
N VAL A 321 11.20 9.11 -15.26
CA VAL A 321 11.34 8.25 -14.09
C VAL A 321 10.04 8.23 -13.31
N ILE A 322 9.63 7.04 -12.89
CA ILE A 322 8.61 6.84 -11.86
C ILE A 322 9.28 6.16 -10.67
N LEU A 323 9.00 6.65 -9.47
CA LEU A 323 9.48 6.04 -8.22
C LEU A 323 8.31 5.33 -7.54
N ASP A 324 8.50 4.07 -7.15
CA ASP A 324 7.55 3.34 -6.31
C ASP A 324 8.15 3.18 -4.90
N VAL A 325 7.56 3.81 -3.88
CA VAL A 325 8.22 4.11 -2.60
C VAL A 325 7.38 3.75 -1.37
N ASN A 326 8.03 3.30 -0.30
CA ASN A 326 7.41 2.98 0.99
C ASN A 326 7.84 3.91 2.15
N SER A 327 8.62 4.96 1.84
CA SER A 327 9.19 5.96 2.76
C SER A 327 10.23 5.44 3.75
N SER A 328 11.47 5.90 3.57
CA SER A 328 12.60 5.77 4.50
C SER A 328 13.47 7.04 4.44
N PRO A 329 14.38 7.29 5.40
CA PRO A 329 15.37 8.36 5.24
C PRO A 329 16.20 8.22 3.96
N SER A 330 16.49 7.00 3.52
CA SER A 330 17.21 6.77 2.25
C SER A 330 16.35 7.02 1.01
N THR A 331 15.05 6.71 1.07
CA THR A 331 14.07 7.13 0.04
C THR A 331 14.04 8.66 -0.10
N ALA A 332 14.09 9.40 1.01
CA ALA A 332 14.16 10.86 0.97
C ALA A 332 15.42 11.36 0.25
N GLN A 333 16.58 10.77 0.55
CA GLN A 333 17.85 11.06 -0.15
C GLN A 333 17.75 10.76 -1.65
N ALA A 334 17.12 9.65 -2.04
CA ALA A 334 16.92 9.27 -3.43
C ALA A 334 15.99 10.24 -4.17
N ILE A 335 14.91 10.70 -3.52
CA ILE A 335 14.01 11.72 -4.07
C ILE A 335 14.75 13.05 -4.23
N PHE A 336 15.54 13.50 -3.23
CA PHE A 336 16.37 14.70 -3.38
C PHE A 336 17.32 14.61 -4.57
N LEU A 337 17.97 13.46 -4.73
CA LEU A 337 18.84 13.22 -5.88
C LEU A 337 18.05 13.29 -7.19
N ALA A 338 16.95 12.55 -7.33
CA ALA A 338 16.16 12.57 -8.57
C ALA A 338 15.57 13.96 -8.89
N ALA A 339 15.10 14.67 -7.87
CA ALA A 339 14.37 15.93 -8.00
C ALA A 339 15.27 17.12 -8.38
N SER A 340 16.55 17.08 -7.98
CA SER A 340 17.56 18.11 -8.29
C SER A 340 18.12 18.01 -9.72
N ARG A 341 17.88 16.89 -10.41
CA ARG A 341 18.54 16.56 -11.67
C ARG A 341 17.77 17.07 -12.89
N PRO A 342 18.37 17.94 -13.72
CA PRO A 342 17.68 18.53 -14.88
C PRO A 342 17.49 17.54 -16.06
N ASP A 343 18.26 16.45 -16.04
CA ASP A 343 18.22 15.33 -16.96
C ASP A 343 17.23 14.23 -16.54
N ILE A 344 16.59 14.35 -15.37
CA ILE A 344 15.49 13.51 -14.92
C ILE A 344 14.17 14.27 -15.04
N GLU A 345 13.18 13.63 -15.65
CA GLU A 345 11.78 14.02 -15.61
C GLU A 345 11.06 13.06 -14.66
N LEU A 346 10.88 13.50 -13.41
CA LEU A 346 10.17 12.73 -12.39
C LEU A 346 8.66 12.85 -12.63
N MET A 347 8.06 11.80 -13.19
CA MET A 347 6.69 11.82 -13.70
C MET A 347 5.65 11.65 -12.60
N ALA A 348 5.93 10.75 -11.66
CA ALA A 348 5.10 10.49 -10.50
C ALA A 348 5.93 9.77 -9.43
N ILE A 349 5.50 9.92 -8.18
CA ILE A 349 5.91 9.08 -7.08
C ILE A 349 4.69 8.29 -6.60
N ASN A 350 4.75 6.99 -6.80
CA ASN A 350 3.74 6.03 -6.40
C ASN A 350 4.09 5.51 -5.01
N CYS A 351 3.23 5.71 -4.03
CA CYS A 351 3.48 5.18 -2.68
C CYS A 351 2.87 3.78 -2.53
N VAL A 352 3.54 2.93 -1.77
CA VAL A 352 3.11 1.58 -1.40
C VAL A 352 3.26 1.39 0.11
N ALA A 353 2.43 0.56 0.72
CA ALA A 353 2.62 0.15 2.10
C ALA A 353 3.91 -0.66 2.26
N GLY A 354 4.55 -0.50 3.40
CA GLY A 354 5.71 -1.27 3.84
C GLY A 354 5.69 -1.32 5.36
N PRO A 355 6.82 -1.08 6.04
CA PRO A 355 6.82 -0.96 7.50
C PRO A 355 5.82 0.10 7.99
N LEU A 356 5.66 1.19 7.23
CA LEU A 356 4.69 2.25 7.43
C LEU A 356 3.39 2.01 6.63
N THR A 357 2.31 2.68 7.06
CA THR A 357 1.10 2.78 6.24
C THR A 357 1.37 3.57 4.96
N VAL A 358 0.63 3.26 3.89
CA VAL A 358 0.77 3.99 2.61
C VAL A 358 0.47 5.48 2.74
N LEU A 359 -0.40 5.88 3.69
CA LEU A 359 -0.71 7.29 3.94
C LEU A 359 0.49 8.04 4.51
N ASN A 360 1.20 7.43 5.47
CA ASN A 360 2.41 8.01 6.02
C ASN A 360 3.50 8.06 4.96
N ALA A 361 3.60 7.04 4.09
CA ALA A 361 4.51 7.06 2.96
C ALA A 361 4.21 8.22 1.98
N CYS A 362 2.94 8.48 1.66
CA CYS A 362 2.53 9.62 0.85
C CYS A 362 2.87 10.95 1.52
N GLU A 363 2.52 11.12 2.80
CA GLU A 363 2.74 12.38 3.52
C GLU A 363 4.23 12.69 3.66
N ASN A 364 5.06 11.68 3.98
CA ASN A 364 6.51 11.81 4.04
C ASN A 364 7.12 12.15 2.68
N THR A 365 6.64 11.51 1.60
CA THR A 365 7.07 11.83 0.23
C THR A 365 6.78 13.29 -0.10
N LEU A 366 5.59 13.79 0.25
CA LEU A 366 5.22 15.19 0.01
C LEU A 366 6.05 16.17 0.86
N ARG A 367 6.41 15.81 2.11
CA ARG A 367 7.35 16.59 2.93
C ARG A 367 8.70 16.75 2.23
N VAL A 368 9.24 15.66 1.66
CA VAL A 368 10.51 15.68 0.93
C VAL A 368 10.40 16.55 -0.33
N LEU A 369 9.33 16.40 -1.12
CA LEU A 369 9.10 17.22 -2.31
C LEU A 369 8.99 18.70 -1.98
N LYS A 370 8.33 19.05 -0.87
CA LYS A 370 8.27 20.43 -0.39
C LYS A 370 9.65 20.97 -0.02
N ALA A 371 10.46 20.17 0.69
CA ALA A 371 11.80 20.56 1.10
C ALA A 371 12.75 20.84 -0.09
N CYS A 372 12.51 20.25 -1.26
CA CYS A 372 13.27 20.54 -2.48
C CYS A 372 12.51 21.40 -3.52
N GLY A 373 11.37 21.99 -3.15
CA GLY A 373 10.60 22.88 -4.03
C GLY A 373 10.01 22.19 -5.27
N ARG A 374 9.73 20.89 -5.19
CA ARG A 374 9.21 20.05 -6.29
C ARG A 374 7.80 19.52 -6.03
N GLU A 375 6.96 20.37 -5.45
CA GLU A 375 5.53 20.09 -5.22
C GLU A 375 4.73 19.94 -6.54
N ASP A 376 5.34 20.21 -7.70
CA ASP A 376 4.80 19.89 -9.03
C ASP A 376 4.70 18.39 -9.31
N VAL A 377 5.48 17.55 -8.61
CA VAL A 377 5.51 16.10 -8.82
C VAL A 377 4.29 15.45 -8.16
N HIS A 378 3.56 14.66 -8.95
CA HIS A 378 2.39 13.95 -8.46
C HIS A 378 2.76 12.82 -7.49
N VAL A 379 2.11 12.80 -6.32
CA VAL A 379 2.19 11.70 -5.36
C VAL A 379 0.88 10.92 -5.37
N CYS A 380 0.95 9.65 -5.74
CA CYS A 380 -0.21 8.75 -5.83
C CYS A 380 -0.21 7.76 -4.66
N ARG A 381 -1.39 7.47 -4.13
CA ARG A 381 -1.57 6.45 -3.09
C ARG A 381 -1.78 5.08 -3.73
N GLY A 382 -1.00 4.09 -3.31
CA GLY A 382 -1.09 2.73 -3.81
C GLY A 382 -1.65 1.75 -2.79
N ALA A 383 -1.19 0.49 -2.91
CA ALA A 383 -1.65 -0.61 -2.08
C ALA A 383 -1.42 -0.33 -0.59
N GLU A 384 -2.48 -0.48 0.21
CA GLU A 384 -2.46 -0.25 1.65
C GLU A 384 -1.87 -1.42 2.45
N LYS A 385 -1.77 -2.58 1.81
CA LYS A 385 -1.37 -3.86 2.40
C LYS A 385 -0.65 -4.68 1.34
N SER A 386 0.14 -5.66 1.77
CA SER A 386 0.62 -6.72 0.89
C SER A 386 -0.54 -7.50 0.26
N LEU A 387 -0.26 -8.30 -0.76
CA LEU A 387 -1.27 -9.11 -1.45
C LEU A 387 -2.06 -10.03 -0.51
N LEU A 388 -1.40 -10.58 0.52
CA LEU A 388 -2.04 -11.42 1.53
C LEU A 388 -2.52 -10.66 2.78
N GLY A 389 -2.52 -9.33 2.74
CA GLY A 389 -3.17 -8.50 3.74
C GLY A 389 -2.30 -8.08 4.94
N LEU A 390 -0.97 -8.21 4.85
CA LEU A 390 -0.08 -7.61 5.84
C LEU A 390 -0.12 -6.08 5.70
N ALA A 391 -0.43 -5.39 6.80
CA ALA A 391 -0.42 -3.94 6.85
C ALA A 391 0.84 -3.44 7.56
N GLY A 392 1.29 -2.24 7.18
CA GLY A 392 2.30 -1.51 7.93
C GLY A 392 1.86 -1.26 9.36
N ARG A 393 2.79 -1.40 10.30
CA ARG A 393 2.54 -1.36 11.75
C ARG A 393 3.24 -0.21 12.45
N LEU A 394 4.17 0.46 11.77
CA LEU A 394 4.86 1.62 12.31
C LEU A 394 4.01 2.87 12.09
N ASP A 395 3.86 3.65 13.16
CA ASP A 395 3.14 4.92 13.13
C ASP A 395 3.83 5.91 12.18
N ASN A 396 5.12 6.19 12.37
CA ASN A 396 5.89 6.97 11.40
C ASN A 396 7.41 6.68 11.53
N LEU A 397 8.21 7.29 10.65
CA LEU A 397 9.66 7.23 10.70
C LEU A 397 10.22 7.93 11.95
N PRO A 398 11.32 7.43 12.52
CA PRO A 398 12.01 8.10 13.61
C PRO A 398 12.71 9.37 13.06
N GLY A 399 12.46 10.53 13.67
CA GLY A 399 12.98 11.83 13.23
C GLY A 399 11.97 12.96 13.43
N SER A 400 12.44 14.15 13.83
CA SER A 400 11.58 15.29 14.14
C SER A 400 10.82 15.78 12.91
N VAL A 401 11.42 15.69 11.72
CA VAL A 401 10.81 16.15 10.47
C VAL A 401 9.52 15.39 10.12
N TRP A 402 9.42 14.13 10.53
CA TRP A 402 8.29 13.25 10.20
C TRP A 402 7.07 13.46 11.11
N SER A 403 7.26 14.09 12.27
CA SER A 403 6.21 14.24 13.29
C SER A 403 5.32 15.47 13.08
N THR A 404 5.73 16.39 12.20
CA THR A 404 5.01 17.64 11.97
C THR A 404 3.81 17.40 11.07
N LYS A 405 2.59 17.80 11.49
CA LYS A 405 1.38 17.68 10.66
C LYS A 405 1.60 18.32 9.28
N PHE A 406 1.27 17.59 8.21
CA PHE A 406 1.51 18.05 6.86
C PHE A 406 0.25 17.87 5.99
N ASN A 407 -0.28 18.98 5.50
CA ASN A 407 -1.45 18.98 4.62
C ASN A 407 -0.99 19.09 3.16
N GLY A 408 -0.54 17.97 2.60
CA GLY A 408 -0.19 17.86 1.19
C GLY A 408 -1.32 17.34 0.32
N HIS A 409 -1.23 17.60 -0.99
CA HIS A 409 -2.19 17.07 -1.95
C HIS A 409 -1.74 15.70 -2.48
N ILE A 410 -2.41 14.64 -2.02
CA ILE A 410 -2.30 13.29 -2.60
C ILE A 410 -3.28 13.20 -3.77
N GLN A 411 -2.80 12.68 -4.90
CA GLN A 411 -3.63 12.50 -6.09
C GLN A 411 -4.79 11.53 -5.82
N ALA A 412 -5.93 11.80 -6.45
CA ALA A 412 -7.09 10.91 -6.38
C ALA A 412 -6.87 9.61 -7.18
N GLU A 413 -5.99 9.63 -8.18
CA GLU A 413 -5.60 8.46 -8.96
C GLU A 413 -4.76 7.49 -8.11
N HIS A 414 -5.11 6.21 -8.16
CA HIS A 414 -4.37 5.17 -7.44
C HIS A 414 -3.01 4.89 -8.11
N SER A 415 -1.96 4.60 -7.34
CA SER A 415 -0.60 4.35 -7.85
C SER A 415 -0.55 3.32 -8.97
N VAL A 416 -1.31 2.23 -8.85
CA VAL A 416 -1.37 1.18 -9.88
C VAL A 416 -1.97 1.72 -11.19
N SER A 417 -3.02 2.52 -11.12
CA SER A 417 -3.65 3.15 -12.30
C SER A 417 -2.73 4.20 -12.92
N SER A 418 -2.08 5.02 -12.09
CA SER A 418 -1.06 5.99 -12.50
C SER A 418 0.09 5.30 -13.23
N LEU A 419 0.60 4.18 -12.69
CA LEU A 419 1.67 3.41 -13.31
C LEU A 419 1.26 2.87 -14.68
N ILE A 420 0.12 2.17 -14.77
CA ILE A 420 -0.41 1.63 -16.03
C ILE A 420 -0.57 2.73 -17.07
N ARG A 421 -1.20 3.86 -16.68
CA ARG A 421 -1.44 4.99 -17.57
C ARG A 421 -0.14 5.59 -18.08
N CYS A 422 0.78 5.95 -17.18
CA CYS A 422 2.05 6.58 -17.57
C CYS A 422 2.91 5.69 -18.46
N VAL A 423 2.94 4.38 -18.21
CA VAL A 423 3.70 3.42 -19.04
C VAL A 423 3.04 3.24 -20.41
N ASN A 424 1.71 3.12 -20.49
CA ASN A 424 1.02 2.94 -21.77
C ASN A 424 0.97 4.20 -22.64
N GLU A 425 0.96 5.38 -22.02
CA GLU A 425 1.08 6.65 -22.74
C GLU A 425 2.50 6.86 -23.29
N ASN A 426 3.52 6.19 -22.72
CA ASN A 426 4.93 6.40 -23.05
C ASN A 426 5.71 5.06 -23.15
N PRO A 427 5.29 4.15 -24.04
CA PRO A 427 5.88 2.82 -24.13
C PRO A 427 7.36 2.90 -24.56
N GLY A 428 8.23 2.21 -23.83
CA GLY A 428 9.68 2.18 -24.04
C GLY A 428 10.43 3.41 -23.53
N GLU A 429 9.76 4.37 -22.88
CA GLU A 429 10.38 5.62 -22.41
C GLU A 429 10.56 5.68 -20.88
N ILE A 430 9.70 4.98 -20.12
CA ILE A 430 9.67 5.06 -18.65
C ILE A 430 10.69 4.12 -18.02
N SER A 431 11.56 4.68 -17.17
CA SER A 431 12.34 3.92 -16.18
C SER A 431 11.56 3.87 -14.86
N LEU A 432 11.22 2.66 -14.40
CA LEU A 432 10.58 2.45 -13.10
C LEU A 432 11.63 2.05 -12.07
N VAL A 433 11.62 2.72 -10.91
CA VAL A 433 12.51 2.38 -9.80
C VAL A 433 11.65 2.01 -8.58
N CYS A 434 11.67 0.73 -8.22
CA CYS A 434 10.96 0.21 -7.06
C CYS A 434 11.88 0.27 -5.83
N LEU A 435 11.57 1.19 -4.92
CA LEU A 435 12.28 1.43 -3.66
C LEU A 435 11.56 0.79 -2.45
N GLY A 436 10.33 0.31 -2.64
CA GLY A 436 9.54 -0.39 -1.63
C GLY A 436 9.10 -1.81 -2.04
N PRO A 437 8.20 -2.44 -1.25
CA PRO A 437 7.59 -3.72 -1.60
C PRO A 437 6.90 -3.69 -2.96
N LEU A 438 6.99 -4.79 -3.69
CA LEU A 438 6.61 -4.87 -5.10
C LEU A 438 5.09 -4.96 -5.35
N THR A 439 4.26 -4.70 -4.34
CA THR A 439 2.79 -4.89 -4.39
C THR A 439 2.15 -4.07 -5.50
N ASN A 440 2.51 -2.79 -5.66
CA ASN A 440 1.98 -1.94 -6.72
C ASN A 440 2.32 -2.49 -8.10
N LEU A 441 3.58 -2.89 -8.33
CA LEU A 441 4.02 -3.44 -9.61
C LEU A 441 3.35 -4.78 -9.91
N ALA A 442 3.26 -5.69 -8.93
CA ALA A 442 2.58 -6.97 -9.10
C ALA A 442 1.10 -6.79 -9.48
N LEU A 443 0.39 -5.87 -8.81
CA LEU A 443 -1.00 -5.53 -9.16
C LEU A 443 -1.09 -4.92 -10.55
N ALA A 444 -0.14 -4.06 -10.92
CA ALA A 444 -0.12 -3.45 -12.25
C ALA A 444 0.07 -4.49 -13.35
N LEU A 445 1.01 -5.42 -13.19
CA LEU A 445 1.24 -6.54 -14.11
C LEU A 445 0.00 -7.45 -14.24
N ARG A 446 -0.70 -7.72 -13.13
CA ARG A 446 -1.94 -8.50 -13.13
C ARG A 446 -3.09 -7.82 -13.86
N LEU A 447 -3.15 -6.48 -13.84
CA LEU A 447 -4.17 -5.70 -14.54
C LEU A 447 -3.81 -5.44 -16.00
N ASP A 448 -2.53 -5.20 -16.28
CA ASP A 448 -2.00 -4.99 -17.62
C ASP A 448 -0.61 -5.63 -17.78
N PRO A 449 -0.54 -6.85 -18.34
CA PRO A 449 0.71 -7.55 -18.56
C PRO A 449 1.68 -6.83 -19.51
N LEU A 450 1.21 -5.87 -20.33
CA LEU A 450 2.05 -5.14 -21.27
C LEU A 450 3.05 -4.21 -20.56
N ILE A 451 2.84 -3.89 -19.28
CA ILE A 451 3.77 -3.07 -18.50
C ILE A 451 5.18 -3.68 -18.53
N ALA A 452 5.30 -5.00 -18.39
CA ALA A 452 6.60 -5.67 -18.39
C ALA A 452 7.42 -5.38 -19.66
N THR A 453 6.76 -5.30 -20.82
CA THR A 453 7.40 -5.04 -22.12
C THR A 453 7.48 -3.57 -22.49
N ASN A 454 6.67 -2.71 -21.86
CA ASN A 454 6.57 -1.28 -22.17
C ASN A 454 7.48 -0.42 -21.29
N LEU A 455 8.07 -0.96 -20.23
CA LEU A 455 9.10 -0.26 -19.47
C LEU A 455 10.40 -0.19 -20.28
N ARG A 456 11.06 0.96 -20.24
CA ARG A 456 12.43 1.11 -20.77
C ARG A 456 13.42 0.31 -19.93
N GLU A 457 13.25 0.42 -18.61
CA GLU A 457 14.15 -0.11 -17.61
C GLU A 457 13.39 -0.27 -16.29
N LEU A 458 13.69 -1.35 -15.56
CA LEU A 458 13.18 -1.60 -14.22
C LEU A 458 14.35 -1.84 -13.27
N ILE A 459 14.42 -1.05 -12.21
CA ILE A 459 15.35 -1.26 -11.09
C ILE A 459 14.54 -1.61 -9.84
N ILE A 460 14.92 -2.70 -9.19
CA ILE A 460 14.30 -3.18 -7.95
C ILE A 460 15.33 -3.09 -6.83
N VAL A 461 15.04 -2.31 -5.80
CA VAL A 461 15.83 -2.27 -4.58
C VAL A 461 15.25 -3.26 -3.58
N GLY A 462 16.02 -4.30 -3.29
CA GLY A 462 15.61 -5.33 -2.34
C GLY A 462 16.14 -6.71 -2.69
N GLY A 463 15.72 -7.68 -1.91
CA GLY A 463 16.23 -9.04 -1.98
C GLY A 463 17.68 -9.13 -1.49
N ASN A 464 18.19 -10.35 -1.48
CA ASN A 464 19.50 -10.66 -0.91
C ASN A 464 20.13 -11.87 -1.60
N ILE A 465 21.47 -11.88 -1.68
CA ILE A 465 22.21 -12.92 -2.42
C ILE A 465 22.75 -14.00 -1.48
N GLU A 466 23.17 -13.61 -0.28
CA GLU A 466 23.89 -14.43 0.70
C GLU A 466 22.98 -14.87 1.85
N GLY A 467 21.69 -14.58 1.74
CA GLY A 467 20.73 -14.84 2.81
C GLY A 467 20.97 -13.97 4.04
N GLN A 468 21.56 -12.78 3.88
CA GLN A 468 21.65 -11.81 4.96
C GLN A 468 20.39 -10.94 4.95
N GLY A 469 19.62 -10.98 6.05
CA GLY A 469 18.43 -10.15 6.22
C GLY A 469 18.69 -8.87 7.01
N ASN A 470 17.79 -7.89 6.86
CA ASN A 470 17.80 -6.63 7.62
C ASN A 470 16.65 -6.54 8.64
N VAL A 471 15.59 -7.34 8.45
CA VAL A 471 14.42 -7.41 9.35
C VAL A 471 14.18 -8.83 9.87
N SER A 472 14.47 -9.85 9.07
CA SER A 472 14.55 -11.25 9.53
C SER A 472 15.99 -11.74 9.47
N SER A 473 16.22 -12.97 9.95
CA SER A 473 17.55 -13.59 9.89
C SER A 473 18.06 -13.77 8.46
N CYS A 474 17.18 -13.88 7.46
CA CYS A 474 17.61 -14.19 6.10
C CYS A 474 16.83 -13.52 4.98
N SER A 475 15.97 -12.54 5.24
CA SER A 475 15.19 -11.87 4.20
C SER A 475 15.33 -10.37 4.30
N GLU A 476 15.41 -9.75 3.14
CA GLU A 476 15.37 -8.30 2.99
C GLU A 476 13.92 -7.81 3.13
N GLN A 477 13.74 -6.67 3.80
CA GLN A 477 12.47 -6.06 4.18
C GLN A 477 11.44 -5.95 3.05
N ASN A 478 11.81 -5.42 1.88
CA ASN A 478 10.86 -5.20 0.78
C ASN A 478 10.34 -6.54 0.23
N PHE A 479 11.22 -7.53 0.07
CA PHE A 479 10.84 -8.88 -0.35
C PHE A 479 10.06 -9.63 0.73
N LEU A 480 10.43 -9.46 2.01
CA LEU A 480 9.74 -10.08 3.14
C LEU A 480 8.34 -9.50 3.38
N PHE A 481 8.13 -8.21 3.11
CA PHE A 481 6.85 -7.55 3.34
C PHE A 481 5.76 -8.09 2.41
N ASP A 482 6.10 -8.32 1.14
CA ASP A 482 5.19 -8.93 0.16
C ASP A 482 5.91 -9.96 -0.74
N PRO A 483 6.20 -11.17 -0.20
CA PRO A 483 6.88 -12.23 -0.94
C PRO A 483 6.08 -12.67 -2.16
N GLU A 484 4.74 -12.67 -2.08
CA GLU A 484 3.87 -13.02 -3.19
C GLU A 484 4.00 -12.02 -4.35
N ALA A 485 4.03 -10.72 -4.05
CA ALA A 485 4.24 -9.71 -5.07
C ALA A 485 5.63 -9.84 -5.71
N ALA A 486 6.67 -10.06 -4.90
CA ALA A 486 8.01 -10.32 -5.42
C ALA A 486 8.01 -11.56 -6.33
N HIS A 487 7.34 -12.65 -5.95
CA HIS A 487 7.23 -13.85 -6.76
C HIS A 487 6.57 -13.58 -8.12
N ILE A 488 5.47 -12.83 -8.14
CA ILE A 488 4.77 -12.45 -9.37
C ILE A 488 5.69 -11.63 -10.27
N VAL A 489 6.33 -10.59 -9.74
CA VAL A 489 7.23 -9.72 -10.52
C VAL A 489 8.40 -10.53 -11.08
N LEU A 490 9.00 -11.42 -10.29
CA LEU A 490 10.13 -12.23 -10.73
C LEU A 490 9.77 -13.25 -11.82
N GLN A 491 8.50 -13.66 -11.90
CA GLN A 491 8.01 -14.56 -12.94
C GLN A 491 7.62 -13.82 -14.22
N GLU A 492 7.05 -12.63 -14.10
CA GLU A 492 6.40 -11.94 -15.22
C GLU A 492 7.30 -10.89 -15.90
N VAL A 493 8.32 -10.39 -15.19
CA VAL A 493 9.30 -9.46 -15.76
C VAL A 493 10.56 -10.20 -16.18
N GLN A 494 11.19 -9.71 -17.24
CA GLN A 494 12.49 -10.17 -17.73
C GLN A 494 13.46 -8.98 -17.73
N ASP A 495 14.75 -9.26 -17.52
CA ASP A 495 15.84 -8.30 -17.66
C ASP A 495 15.80 -7.08 -16.72
N ALA A 496 15.03 -7.15 -15.63
CA ALA A 496 15.09 -6.13 -14.58
C ALA A 496 16.40 -6.22 -13.79
N THR A 497 16.88 -5.10 -13.29
CA THR A 497 18.07 -5.05 -12.43
C THR A 497 17.66 -5.02 -10.96
N ILE A 498 18.11 -6.01 -10.19
CA ILE A 498 17.94 -6.07 -8.74
C ILE A 498 19.21 -5.50 -8.10
N LEU A 499 19.03 -4.57 -7.16
CA LEU A 499 20.05 -4.05 -6.24
C LEU A 499 19.85 -4.73 -4.87
N PRO A 500 20.65 -5.76 -4.55
CA PRO A 500 20.48 -6.52 -3.31
C PRO A 500 21.00 -5.75 -2.10
N PHE A 501 20.47 -6.10 -0.93
CA PHE A 501 20.83 -5.48 0.34
C PHE A 501 22.34 -5.52 0.61
N GLU A 502 22.99 -6.67 0.40
CA GLU A 502 24.40 -6.85 0.77
C GLU A 502 25.34 -6.01 -0.09
N VAL A 503 25.00 -5.77 -1.37
CA VAL A 503 25.78 -4.86 -2.22
C VAL A 503 25.73 -3.46 -1.63
N SER A 504 24.57 -3.01 -1.18
CA SER A 504 24.41 -1.69 -0.57
C SER A 504 25.20 -1.56 0.75
N GLN A 505 25.28 -2.63 1.55
CA GLN A 505 26.07 -2.65 2.78
C GLN A 505 27.58 -2.53 2.52
N ARG A 506 28.11 -3.25 1.52
CA ARG A 506 29.54 -3.20 1.16
C ARG A 506 29.98 -1.84 0.62
N HIS A 507 29.05 -1.07 0.06
CA HIS A 507 29.30 0.24 -0.52
C HIS A 507 28.83 1.38 0.38
N SER A 508 28.81 1.17 1.71
CA SER A 508 28.43 2.21 2.65
C SER A 508 29.30 3.47 2.50
N ILE A 509 28.65 4.62 2.40
CA ILE A 509 29.34 5.92 2.33
C ILE A 509 30.02 6.16 3.69
N PRO A 510 31.33 6.43 3.73
CA PRO A 510 32.02 6.72 4.98
C PRO A 510 31.36 7.91 5.68
N PHE A 511 31.02 7.76 6.96
CA PHE A 511 30.32 8.82 7.70
C PHE A 511 31.09 10.13 7.76
N LYS A 512 32.43 10.09 7.75
CA LYS A 512 33.28 11.28 7.68
C LYS A 512 32.97 12.13 6.43
N GLN A 513 32.67 11.51 5.31
CA GLN A 513 32.29 12.20 4.08
C GLN A 513 30.81 12.59 4.10
N PHE A 514 29.94 11.72 4.62
CA PHE A 514 28.52 12.05 4.74
C PHE A 514 28.29 13.27 5.64
N SER A 515 29.04 13.38 6.74
CA SER A 515 28.94 14.51 7.67
C SER A 515 29.43 15.83 7.08
N THR A 516 30.36 15.84 6.11
CA THR A 516 30.72 17.10 5.43
C THR A 516 29.56 17.65 4.62
N TRP A 517 28.73 16.78 4.03
CA TRP A 517 27.51 17.18 3.34
C TRP A 517 26.43 17.68 4.30
N LEU A 518 26.23 16.99 5.43
CA LEU A 518 25.28 17.42 6.46
C LEU A 518 25.65 18.78 7.08
N ASN A 519 26.94 19.08 7.20
CA ASN A 519 27.43 20.33 7.78
C ASN A 519 27.36 21.55 6.84
N THR A 520 26.77 21.41 5.64
CA THR A 520 26.62 22.53 4.70
C THR A 520 25.56 23.55 5.11
N GLY A 521 24.62 23.17 5.98
CA GLY A 521 23.57 24.06 6.49
C GLY A 521 22.50 24.44 5.47
N THR A 522 22.42 23.72 4.34
CA THR A 522 21.32 23.80 3.38
C THR A 522 20.02 23.24 3.95
N ASP A 523 18.88 23.60 3.35
CA ASP A 523 17.58 23.02 3.74
C ASP A 523 17.55 21.50 3.59
N ILE A 524 18.20 20.96 2.54
CA ILE A 524 18.34 19.52 2.33
C ILE A 524 19.17 18.90 3.44
N SER A 525 20.32 19.49 3.81
CA SER A 525 21.15 18.92 4.89
C SER A 525 20.45 18.97 6.24
N ASN A 526 19.73 20.05 6.54
CA ASN A 526 18.95 20.17 7.79
C ASN A 526 17.83 19.14 7.81
N PHE A 527 17.11 18.97 6.70
CA PHE A 527 16.09 17.92 6.57
C PHE A 527 16.68 16.54 6.82
N LEU A 528 17.84 16.22 6.24
CA LEU A 528 18.47 14.91 6.40
C LEU A 528 18.93 14.66 7.85
N ILE A 529 19.45 15.68 8.54
CA ILE A 529 19.78 15.59 9.98
C ILE A 529 18.51 15.31 10.80
N GLU A 530 17.44 16.05 10.54
CA GLU A 530 16.15 15.92 11.27
C GLU A 530 15.36 14.65 10.88
N SER A 531 15.75 13.99 9.80
CA SER A 531 15.10 12.77 9.29
C SER A 531 15.48 11.49 10.01
N VAL A 532 16.46 11.56 10.91
CA VAL A 532 17.00 10.42 11.66
C VAL A 532 17.15 10.79 13.13
N THR A 533 17.27 9.80 14.02
CA THR A 533 17.53 10.06 15.45
C THR A 533 19.01 10.29 15.71
N GLN A 534 19.33 10.81 16.90
CA GLN A 534 20.72 10.87 17.35
C GLN A 534 21.37 9.48 17.43
N GLU A 535 20.60 8.46 17.82
CA GLU A 535 21.07 7.07 17.90
C GLU A 535 21.40 6.52 16.50
N ASP A 536 20.56 6.81 15.50
CA ASP A 536 20.83 6.48 14.10
C ASP A 536 22.11 7.15 13.60
N LEU A 537 22.31 8.44 13.88
CA LEU A 537 23.54 9.16 13.52
C LEU A 537 24.78 8.55 14.19
N GLN A 538 24.68 8.18 15.46
CA GLN A 538 25.77 7.51 16.19
C GLN A 538 26.09 6.14 15.59
N GLN A 539 25.06 5.40 15.15
CA GLN A 539 25.26 4.12 14.51
C GLN A 539 25.90 4.29 13.14
N GLN A 540 25.40 5.23 12.33
CA GLN A 540 25.98 5.61 11.04
C GLN A 540 27.45 6.05 11.19
N ALA A 541 27.80 6.75 12.27
CA ALA A 541 29.19 7.13 12.55
C ALA A 541 30.13 5.93 12.73
N LYS A 542 29.62 4.77 13.17
CA LYS A 542 30.40 3.55 13.35
C LYS A 542 30.52 2.72 12.08
N VAL A 543 29.41 2.57 11.34
CA VAL A 543 29.32 1.60 10.22
C VAL A 543 29.29 2.25 8.83
N GLY A 544 29.16 3.58 8.75
CA GLY A 544 28.88 4.30 7.52
C GLY A 544 27.39 4.39 7.22
N VAL A 545 27.08 4.98 6.06
CA VAL A 545 25.70 5.18 5.58
C VAL A 545 25.46 4.34 4.34
N ALA A 546 24.68 3.27 4.49
CA ALA A 546 24.18 2.50 3.35
C ALA A 546 22.90 3.14 2.83
N SER A 547 22.92 3.61 1.58
CA SER A 547 21.76 4.22 0.93
C SER A 547 21.42 3.52 -0.40
N PRO A 548 20.81 2.32 -0.35
CA PRO A 548 20.44 1.55 -1.53
C PRO A 548 19.64 2.37 -2.54
N GLU A 549 18.67 3.13 -2.04
CA GLU A 549 17.77 3.93 -2.86
C GLU A 549 18.52 5.03 -3.62
N VAL A 550 19.58 5.60 -3.04
CA VAL A 550 20.46 6.56 -3.73
C VAL A 550 21.24 5.88 -4.84
N PHE A 551 21.75 4.66 -4.63
CA PHE A 551 22.46 3.90 -5.66
C PHE A 551 21.55 3.62 -6.86
N ALA A 552 20.29 3.25 -6.63
CA ALA A 552 19.34 2.99 -7.70
C ALA A 552 19.10 4.22 -8.60
N ILE A 553 18.94 5.41 -8.01
CA ILE A 553 18.79 6.65 -8.78
C ILE A 553 20.10 7.03 -9.48
N ALA A 554 21.24 6.84 -8.81
CA ALA A 554 22.55 7.11 -9.40
C ALA A 554 22.80 6.25 -10.65
N MET A 555 22.40 4.97 -10.63
CA MET A 555 22.46 4.07 -11.81
C MET A 555 21.58 4.56 -12.97
N ILE A 556 20.40 5.12 -12.67
CA ILE A 556 19.57 5.75 -13.70
C ILE A 556 20.25 6.98 -14.28
N ILE A 557 20.90 7.82 -13.46
CA ILE A 557 21.60 9.03 -13.91
C ILE A 557 22.81 8.66 -14.78
N ASP A 558 23.68 7.79 -14.25
CA ASP A 558 24.90 7.33 -14.89
C ASP A 558 25.00 5.79 -14.83
N PRO A 559 24.65 5.09 -15.93
CA PRO A 559 24.74 3.64 -16.02
C PRO A 559 26.16 3.09 -15.81
N SER A 560 27.22 3.92 -15.98
CA SER A 560 28.61 3.50 -15.76
C SER A 560 28.99 3.34 -14.28
N ILE A 561 28.05 3.61 -13.36
CA ILE A 561 28.15 3.23 -11.95
C ILE A 561 28.07 1.70 -11.78
N VAL A 562 27.34 1.01 -12.66
CA VAL A 562 27.28 -0.46 -12.60
C VAL A 562 28.59 -1.03 -13.10
N LEU A 563 29.40 -1.59 -12.19
CA LEU A 563 30.68 -2.22 -12.53
C LEU A 563 30.50 -3.69 -12.86
N GLU A 564 29.63 -4.38 -12.12
CA GLU A 564 29.39 -5.81 -12.30
C GLU A 564 27.94 -6.17 -11.97
N ARG A 565 27.30 -6.88 -12.89
CA ARG A 565 26.00 -7.53 -12.68
C ARG A 565 25.97 -8.86 -13.41
N GLU A 566 25.23 -9.81 -12.86
CA GLU A 566 25.11 -11.17 -13.37
C GLU A 566 23.67 -11.42 -13.81
N LYS A 567 23.46 -11.95 -15.01
CA LYS A 567 22.14 -12.43 -15.41
C LYS A 567 21.95 -13.83 -14.86
N ILE A 568 20.91 -14.04 -14.08
CA ILE A 568 20.71 -15.31 -13.36
C ILE A 568 19.24 -15.54 -13.06
N PHE A 569 18.85 -16.81 -12.92
CA PHE A 569 17.52 -17.14 -12.45
C PHE A 569 17.39 -16.88 -10.94
N VAL A 570 16.40 -16.06 -10.60
CA VAL A 570 16.02 -15.78 -9.21
C VAL A 570 14.53 -16.00 -8.98
N THR A 571 14.20 -16.45 -7.79
CA THR A 571 12.82 -16.54 -7.28
C THR A 571 12.80 -16.12 -5.81
N VAL A 572 11.64 -16.23 -5.16
CA VAL A 572 11.48 -15.95 -3.73
C VAL A 572 10.81 -17.13 -3.04
N GLU A 573 11.27 -17.42 -1.82
CA GLU A 573 10.69 -18.46 -0.97
C GLU A 573 9.37 -17.98 -0.35
N LEU A 574 8.31 -18.77 -0.47
CA LEU A 574 6.96 -18.39 -0.01
C LEU A 574 6.47 -19.20 1.20
N LYS A 575 7.03 -20.37 1.47
CA LYS A 575 6.47 -21.34 2.44
C LYS A 575 7.29 -21.49 3.71
N GLY A 576 8.62 -21.40 3.64
CA GLY A 576 9.49 -21.77 4.76
C GLY A 576 9.30 -20.95 6.04
N ASP A 577 9.38 -21.60 7.21
CA ASP A 577 9.17 -20.97 8.53
C ASP A 577 10.18 -19.87 8.84
N HIS A 578 11.43 -20.06 8.43
CA HIS A 578 12.53 -19.12 8.68
C HIS A 578 13.04 -18.44 7.41
N SER A 579 12.69 -18.96 6.24
CA SER A 579 13.21 -18.53 4.93
C SER A 579 12.19 -17.80 4.05
N ARG A 580 10.94 -17.67 4.46
CA ARG A 580 9.94 -16.90 3.70
C ARG A 580 10.43 -15.48 3.41
N GLY A 581 10.35 -15.08 2.13
CA GLY A 581 10.84 -13.79 1.65
C GLY A 581 12.31 -13.77 1.25
N LEU A 582 13.07 -14.85 1.47
CA LEU A 582 14.44 -15.01 0.96
C LEU A 582 14.41 -15.03 -0.58
N MET A 583 15.30 -14.25 -1.20
CA MET A 583 15.54 -14.38 -2.64
C MET A 583 16.43 -15.59 -2.90
N VAL A 584 15.90 -16.56 -3.63
CA VAL A 584 16.61 -17.78 -4.02
C VAL A 584 17.32 -17.52 -5.35
N VAL A 585 18.64 -17.66 -5.37
CA VAL A 585 19.49 -17.41 -6.54
C VAL A 585 20.06 -18.73 -7.06
N ASP A 586 19.66 -19.15 -8.27
CA ASP A 586 20.03 -20.45 -8.82
C ASP A 586 21.34 -20.41 -9.62
N ARG A 587 22.47 -20.32 -8.91
CA ARG A 587 23.81 -20.19 -9.53
C ARG A 587 24.26 -21.39 -10.33
N MET A 588 23.79 -22.57 -9.94
CA MET A 588 24.22 -23.83 -10.54
C MET A 588 23.18 -24.38 -11.53
N GLY A 589 22.08 -23.66 -11.75
CA GLY A 589 21.02 -24.06 -12.67
C GLY A 589 20.22 -25.29 -12.20
N HIS A 590 20.18 -25.58 -10.90
CA HIS A 590 19.50 -26.76 -10.36
C HIS A 590 17.98 -26.73 -10.59
N LEU A 591 17.39 -25.55 -10.76
CA LEU A 591 15.96 -25.39 -11.01
C LEU A 591 15.60 -25.53 -12.51
N GLY A 592 16.59 -25.58 -13.40
CA GLY A 592 16.40 -25.75 -14.84
C GLY A 592 15.55 -24.64 -15.48
N LYS A 593 15.55 -23.45 -14.90
CA LYS A 593 14.80 -22.28 -15.39
C LYS A 593 15.71 -21.33 -16.17
N PRO A 594 15.20 -20.64 -17.19
CA PRO A 594 15.98 -19.62 -17.89
C PRO A 594 16.26 -18.44 -16.96
N GLU A 595 17.41 -17.79 -17.15
CA GLU A 595 17.77 -16.57 -16.42
C GLU A 595 16.72 -15.48 -16.64
N ASN A 596 16.28 -14.82 -15.57
CA ASN A 596 15.20 -13.82 -15.62
C ASN A 596 15.63 -12.41 -15.22
N MET A 597 16.64 -12.26 -14.37
CA MET A 597 17.02 -10.96 -13.79
C MET A 597 18.51 -10.69 -13.89
N PHE A 598 18.87 -9.42 -13.92
CA PHE A 598 20.23 -8.98 -13.63
C PHE A 598 20.37 -8.69 -12.13
N VAL A 599 21.25 -9.41 -11.44
CA VAL A 599 21.57 -9.17 -10.03
C VAL A 599 22.86 -8.35 -9.95
N LEU A 600 22.78 -7.16 -9.37
CA LEU A 600 23.96 -6.31 -9.18
C LEU A 600 24.93 -6.98 -8.21
N LYS A 601 26.24 -6.88 -8.51
CA LYS A 601 27.32 -7.42 -7.69
C LYS A 601 28.24 -6.33 -7.16
N ASN A 602 28.54 -5.35 -8.00
CA ASN A 602 29.52 -4.31 -7.70
C ASN A 602 29.16 -2.99 -8.37
N LEU A 603 29.47 -1.87 -7.71
CA LEU A 603 29.17 -0.53 -8.19
C LEU A 603 30.29 0.47 -7.85
N ASP A 604 30.34 1.57 -8.61
CA ASP A 604 31.28 2.66 -8.39
C ASP A 604 30.75 3.60 -7.30
N LEU A 605 31.23 3.38 -6.07
CA LEU A 605 30.88 4.21 -4.92
C LEU A 605 31.35 5.67 -5.12
N SER A 606 32.50 5.90 -5.75
CA SER A 606 33.07 7.24 -5.90
C SER A 606 32.21 8.10 -6.82
N LYS A 607 31.74 7.54 -7.94
CA LYS A 607 30.79 8.22 -8.83
C LYS A 607 29.46 8.51 -8.14
N THR A 608 28.95 7.55 -7.37
CA THR A 608 27.71 7.77 -6.62
C THR A 608 27.88 8.89 -5.59
N GLN A 609 28.99 8.89 -4.85
CA GLN A 609 29.31 9.95 -3.90
C GLN A 609 29.46 11.31 -4.58
N ALA A 610 30.04 11.37 -5.78
CA ALA A 610 30.14 12.61 -6.55
C ALA A 610 28.75 13.14 -6.95
N LEU A 611 27.86 12.26 -7.45
CA LEU A 611 26.49 12.64 -7.81
C LEU A 611 25.68 13.11 -6.60
N PHE A 612 25.76 12.37 -5.49
CA PHE A 612 25.02 12.71 -4.28
C PHE A 612 25.61 13.95 -3.58
N GLY A 613 26.94 14.07 -3.54
CA GLY A 613 27.63 15.23 -2.97
C GLY A 613 27.33 16.54 -3.70
N ALA A 614 27.03 16.48 -5.01
CA ALA A 614 26.65 17.65 -5.80
C ALA A 614 25.35 18.31 -5.31
N LEU A 615 24.50 17.60 -4.55
CA LEU A 615 23.28 18.15 -3.94
C LEU A 615 23.57 19.25 -2.91
N PHE A 616 24.75 19.20 -2.29
CA PHE A 616 25.11 20.05 -1.16
C PHE A 616 26.06 21.18 -1.55
N VAL A 617 26.41 21.29 -2.84
CA VAL A 617 27.24 22.38 -3.34
C VAL A 617 26.37 23.63 -3.45
N ILE A 618 26.62 24.59 -2.58
CA ILE A 618 26.07 25.94 -2.71
C ILE A 618 26.80 26.58 -3.90
N GLU A 619 26.20 26.59 -5.08
CA GLU A 619 26.70 27.48 -6.13
C GLU A 619 26.55 28.92 -5.60
N PRO A 620 27.63 29.74 -5.63
CA PRO A 620 27.47 31.14 -5.33
C PRO A 620 26.43 31.68 -6.30
N VAL A 621 25.30 32.16 -5.78
CA VAL A 621 24.31 32.88 -6.57
C VAL A 621 25.09 33.97 -7.28
N ALA A 622 25.34 33.78 -8.58
CA ALA A 622 25.78 34.86 -9.43
C ALA A 622 24.71 35.92 -9.25
N SER A 623 25.07 36.98 -8.52
CA SER A 623 24.20 38.12 -8.28
C SER A 623 23.67 38.52 -9.64
N ALA A 624 22.43 38.13 -9.92
CA ALA A 624 21.73 38.52 -11.11
C ALA A 624 21.62 40.02 -10.95
N THR A 625 22.56 40.73 -11.57
CA THR A 625 22.50 42.17 -11.71
C THR A 625 21.23 42.36 -12.50
N VAL A 626 20.16 42.71 -11.78
CA VAL A 626 18.91 43.15 -12.37
C VAL A 626 19.28 44.41 -13.12
N LEU A 627 19.63 44.24 -14.39
CA LEU A 627 19.68 45.35 -15.33
C LEU A 627 18.25 45.88 -15.36
N PRO A 628 18.03 47.16 -15.00
CA PRO A 628 16.69 47.70 -14.98
C PRO A 628 16.14 47.64 -16.40
N VAL A 629 14.97 47.00 -16.53
CA VAL A 629 14.16 47.02 -17.74
C VAL A 629 13.89 48.49 -18.05
N SER A 630 14.46 48.97 -19.15
CA SER A 630 14.20 50.30 -19.68
C SER A 630 12.72 50.41 -20.07
N ALA A 631 12.01 51.31 -19.41
CA ALA A 631 10.67 51.73 -19.80
C ALA A 631 10.70 52.37 -21.22
N PRO A 632 9.61 52.29 -21.99
CA PRO A 632 9.59 52.82 -23.35
C PRO A 632 9.78 54.34 -23.32
N GLN A 633 10.72 54.82 -24.12
CA GLN A 633 10.94 56.24 -24.35
C GLN A 633 9.69 56.88 -24.97
N THR A 634 8.95 57.64 -24.18
CA THR A 634 8.16 58.77 -24.72
C THR A 634 9.07 59.98 -24.76
N SER A 635 9.42 60.37 -25.97
CA SER A 635 10.14 61.60 -26.29
C SER A 635 9.42 62.83 -25.72
N ARG A 636 10.08 63.56 -24.81
CA ARG A 636 9.86 64.99 -24.61
C ARG A 636 11.11 65.62 -24.00
N THR A 637 11.83 66.28 -24.90
CA THR A 637 12.95 67.19 -24.66
C THR A 637 12.60 68.22 -23.58
N ILE A 638 13.32 68.22 -22.46
CA ILE A 638 13.52 69.43 -21.63
C ILE A 638 14.98 69.46 -21.16
N VAL A 639 15.53 70.65 -21.35
CA VAL A 639 16.90 71.13 -21.25
C VAL A 639 17.49 70.98 -19.83
N CYS A 640 18.76 70.56 -19.76
CA CYS A 640 19.56 70.53 -18.55
C CYS A 640 20.02 71.95 -18.17
N LEU A 641 19.79 72.36 -16.92
CA LEU A 641 20.46 73.50 -16.31
C LEU A 641 21.34 72.99 -15.17
N THR A 642 22.64 73.26 -15.32
CA THR A 642 23.71 73.06 -14.36
C THR A 642 23.54 73.96 -13.14
N GLY A 643 23.80 73.43 -11.94
CA GLY A 643 23.84 74.22 -10.70
C GLY A 643 24.70 73.55 -9.63
N SER A 644 25.92 74.05 -9.50
CA SER A 644 26.91 73.78 -8.46
C SER A 644 26.44 74.17 -7.05
N GLY A 645 26.86 73.42 -6.02
CA GLY A 645 27.08 74.00 -4.69
C GLY A 645 26.77 73.09 -3.48
N GLY A 646 27.77 72.90 -2.62
CA GLY A 646 27.58 73.08 -1.18
C GLY A 646 27.20 71.88 -0.31
N VAL A 647 28.23 71.19 0.20
CA VAL A 647 28.58 71.09 1.64
C VAL A 647 27.50 70.65 2.67
N THR A 648 27.93 69.67 3.50
CA THR A 648 27.62 69.33 4.92
C THR A 648 26.65 68.19 5.31
N ARG A 649 27.28 67.26 6.06
CA ARG A 649 26.88 66.58 7.32
C ARG A 649 26.29 65.17 7.29
N GLU A 650 27.14 64.26 7.78
CA GLU A 650 26.91 63.27 8.84
C GLU A 650 25.76 62.25 8.68
N HIS A 651 26.12 60.98 8.47
CA HIS A 651 25.88 59.91 9.45
C HIS A 651 26.76 58.68 9.14
N THR A 652 27.57 58.31 10.12
CA THR A 652 28.48 57.15 10.17
C THR A 652 27.70 55.84 10.39
N PRO A 653 28.07 54.71 9.74
CA PRO A 653 27.52 53.40 10.06
C PRO A 653 28.30 52.72 11.20
N VAL A 654 27.60 52.14 12.16
CA VAL A 654 28.19 51.36 13.26
C VAL A 654 28.34 49.89 12.83
N LEU A 655 29.58 49.40 12.89
CA LEU A 655 30.00 48.01 12.69
C LEU A 655 29.68 47.14 13.92
N PHE A 656 29.34 45.87 13.62
CA PHE A 656 29.64 44.60 14.31
C PHE A 656 29.57 44.49 15.83
N LYS A 657 28.84 43.46 16.29
CA LYS A 657 29.30 42.62 17.41
C LYS A 657 28.82 41.18 17.25
N ASP A 658 29.81 40.30 17.16
CA ASP A 658 29.72 38.85 17.26
C ASP A 658 29.05 38.41 18.57
N ALA A 659 28.17 37.41 18.48
CA ALA A 659 27.71 36.64 19.63
C ALA A 659 28.06 35.16 19.42
N LYS A 660 29.13 34.73 20.10
CA LYS A 660 29.41 33.33 20.42
C LYS A 660 28.33 32.81 21.38
N VAL A 661 27.76 31.64 21.12
CA VAL A 661 27.08 30.85 22.15
C VAL A 661 27.61 29.41 22.12
N THR A 662 27.84 28.96 23.34
CA THR A 662 28.66 27.85 23.82
C THR A 662 27.93 26.53 23.76
N ILE A 663 28.69 25.46 23.48
CA ILE A 663 28.27 24.06 23.58
C ILE A 663 28.11 23.70 25.07
N LEU A 664 26.95 23.15 25.44
CA LEU A 664 26.76 22.22 26.55
C LEU A 664 25.92 21.05 26.07
#